data_AF-A0A8J4DUC9-F1
#
_entry.id   AF-A0A8J4DUC9-F1
#
_cell.length_a   1.000
_cell.length_b   1.000
_cell.length_c   1.000
_cell.angle_alpha   90.00
_cell.angle_beta   90.00
_cell.angle_gamma   90.00
#
_symmetry.space_group_name_H-M   'P 1'
#
loop_
_entity.id
_entity.type
_entity.pdbx_description
1 polymer ?
#
loop_
_entity_poly.entity_id
_entity_poly.type
_entity_poly.pdbx_seq_one_letter_code
_entity_poly.pdbx_strand_id
1 'polypeptide(L)'
;MERRTLVTRGPVVVGGAIALGAAIPGTANAAVRTVKTVTATTRTGFYGQNRAPLKAVPFLKLPPGAVKPTGWLRTQLNTEAEGLCGRMPEVSDYLVYAGNGWIDHTRDAWEELPYWLRGFGDLGYVTGNQRIIALARQWVDGILANQATDGYFGPDRLRTAESGGPDFWPHMPLLDALRSYADWSGDTRVAPFMRRYFQFQNTQPAVVFSRGWGAQRWGDNIDSIYWLYNQSGEAWLLDLVRKIHAGMADYTNGIPNWHNVNITQGFREPAQFGLLDPDPKFPAATYRDYDTVMAQYGNFPGGGFAGDENCRPGYIDPRQGFETCGIVEFMHSHQMLARMTGDSVWLDRCEDLAFNLLPAALDPAQKGIHYVSCANSISLDDRQKTQGQFQNGFPMLAYMLGIRNYRCCPHNYGMGWPYYAQELWMGTFDNGLCAAMYGGSEVTARVGGSGTQVTIVEETAYPFDETVRFTVRTSAAVAFPLYLRIPKWATGASVRVNGSPVTGTLEPGSFVVLEQTWNNNDLIILSLPMRVSVRTWTRNQNAVSVDHGPLTYSLSIAERWNRIGGSEAWPTSEVYADSPWNYGLVIDPANPQAQVIRKVGAMPANPFTRDGAPVSLRVTAKRIPNWQADVDGVVRPLQGSPARSSQPAETVTLLPMGAQRVRITTFPRIGEGPDAIDWILPADASASHVWGGDSVAAINDGKIPAASNDHTIPRMTWWDHLGTSEWAQLDYAASVTTSAVAVYWFDDTGTGQCRVPASWDLQWRDTAGQWRPVTGASAYGVALNTFNRVTFAPVTTTGLRARVQLRAGVSGGILEWRVEGTPGAVTWNRIQNRNSSKVLGVAGMSVANSANVVQFDDNGTLDHDWRLLPSGGDWFRIQNRNSLKVLGVDGMSTANSARVVQFDDNGTSDHLWKLVPAGDGWYLIQNQNSGKVLGVDGMSAANSAQVVQFDNNGTLDHLWRVI
;
A
#
# COMPACT_ATOMS: atom_id res chain seq x y z
N MET A 1 50.33 25.78 45.13
CA MET A 1 51.72 26.04 44.70
C MET A 1 52.31 24.74 44.20
N GLU A 2 52.94 24.81 43.04
CA GLU A 2 53.78 23.83 42.29
C GLU A 2 53.17 22.51 41.76
N ARG A 3 53.65 22.12 40.55
CA ARG A 3 52.94 21.44 39.45
C ARG A 3 53.78 20.32 38.82
N ARG A 4 53.09 19.23 38.40
CA ARG A 4 53.28 18.33 37.22
C ARG A 4 54.64 17.59 37.09
N THR A 5 54.76 16.35 36.59
CA THR A 5 54.32 15.71 35.31
C THR A 5 54.78 14.21 35.37
N LEU A 6 54.00 13.16 35.03
CA LEU A 6 53.75 12.44 33.73
C LEU A 6 54.27 10.96 33.68
N VAL A 7 53.36 10.09 33.17
CA VAL A 7 53.46 8.74 32.52
C VAL A 7 53.87 7.47 33.29
N THR A 8 52.91 6.53 33.38
CA THR A 8 53.03 5.04 33.38
C THR A 8 51.62 4.49 33.05
N ARG A 9 51.29 3.29 32.54
CA ARG A 9 51.94 2.03 32.12
C ARG A 9 50.82 1.15 31.49
N GLY A 10 51.14 0.26 30.55
CA GLY A 10 50.44 -1.04 30.42
C GLY A 10 51.30 -2.16 31.01
N PRO A 11 51.08 -3.45 30.71
CA PRO A 11 49.85 -4.24 30.59
C PRO A 11 49.82 -5.40 31.63
N VAL A 12 48.78 -6.24 31.67
CA VAL A 12 48.76 -7.48 32.47
C VAL A 12 48.48 -8.70 31.58
N VAL A 13 49.31 -9.73 31.77
CA VAL A 13 49.38 -11.02 31.08
C VAL A 13 48.73 -12.11 31.96
N VAL A 14 47.94 -12.98 31.34
CA VAL A 14 47.69 -14.39 31.73
C VAL A 14 47.41 -15.12 30.40
N GLY A 15 48.00 -16.22 29.95
CA GLY A 15 48.80 -17.27 30.57
C GLY A 15 48.21 -18.62 30.17
N GLY A 16 48.88 -19.38 29.28
CA GLY A 16 48.62 -20.81 29.07
C GLY A 16 48.29 -21.24 27.63
N ALA A 17 49.31 -21.58 26.84
CA ALA A 17 49.18 -22.26 25.54
C ALA A 17 49.35 -23.77 25.71
N ILE A 18 48.37 -24.56 25.28
CA ILE A 18 48.53 -25.98 24.94
C ILE A 18 48.37 -26.07 23.42
N ALA A 19 49.50 -26.25 22.73
CA ALA A 19 49.55 -26.53 21.31
C ALA A 19 49.33 -28.02 21.08
N LEU A 20 48.10 -28.40 20.72
CA LEU A 20 47.83 -29.65 20.02
C LEU A 20 47.64 -29.29 18.54
N GLY A 21 48.62 -29.66 17.73
CA GLY A 21 48.58 -29.49 16.28
C GLY A 21 47.44 -30.32 15.69
N ALA A 22 46.31 -29.67 15.46
CA ALA A 22 45.33 -30.15 14.50
C ALA A 22 45.80 -29.70 13.11
N ALA A 23 46.00 -30.66 12.21
CA ALA A 23 46.25 -30.40 10.80
C ALA A 23 45.19 -29.43 10.26
N ILE A 24 45.63 -28.30 9.72
CA ILE A 24 44.77 -27.43 8.91
C ILE A 24 44.35 -28.29 7.71
N PRO A 25 43.06 -28.64 7.54
CA PRO A 25 42.62 -29.27 6.31
C PRO A 25 42.88 -28.27 5.20
N GLY A 26 43.57 -28.72 4.16
CA GLY A 26 43.94 -27.90 3.01
C GLY A 26 42.76 -27.11 2.48
N THR A 27 43.05 -25.89 2.03
CA THR A 27 42.14 -24.99 1.33
C THR A 27 41.62 -25.68 0.07
N ALA A 28 40.51 -26.41 0.17
CA ALA A 28 39.68 -26.70 -0.97
C ALA A 28 39.05 -25.35 -1.36
N ASN A 29 39.57 -24.72 -2.41
CA ASN A 29 38.82 -23.68 -3.11
C ASN A 29 37.50 -24.34 -3.55
N ALA A 30 36.41 -24.03 -2.86
CA ALA A 30 35.09 -24.51 -3.24
C ALA A 30 34.86 -24.15 -4.72
N ALA A 31 34.42 -25.11 -5.52
CA ALA A 31 33.96 -24.80 -6.86
C ALA A 31 32.69 -23.95 -6.72
N VAL A 32 32.81 -22.68 -7.09
CA VAL A 32 31.73 -21.71 -6.96
C VAL A 32 31.33 -21.29 -8.35
N ARG A 33 30.04 -21.43 -8.63
CA ARG A 33 29.43 -20.90 -9.86
C ARG A 33 28.29 -19.97 -9.51
N THR A 34 28.21 -18.87 -10.25
CA THR A 34 27.08 -17.97 -10.22
C THR A 34 26.19 -18.30 -11.42
N VAL A 35 24.89 -18.47 -11.19
CA VAL A 35 23.92 -18.80 -12.24
C VAL A 35 22.72 -17.86 -12.16
N LYS A 36 22.45 -17.13 -13.25
CA LYS A 36 21.32 -16.19 -13.32
C LYS A 36 19.97 -16.92 -13.29
N THR A 37 19.89 -18.03 -14.03
CA THR A 37 18.71 -18.90 -14.10
C THR A 37 19.15 -20.34 -13.93
N VAL A 38 18.55 -21.06 -12.98
CA VAL A 38 18.84 -22.47 -12.74
C VAL A 38 18.02 -23.32 -13.71
N THR A 39 18.68 -24.22 -14.44
CA THR A 39 18.01 -25.14 -15.36
C THR A 39 18.26 -26.57 -14.92
N ALA A 40 17.20 -27.38 -14.81
CA ALA A 40 17.34 -28.80 -14.53
C ALA A 40 17.98 -29.53 -15.73
N THR A 41 19.11 -30.20 -15.50
CA THR A 41 19.77 -31.04 -16.50
C THR A 41 19.49 -32.54 -16.31
N THR A 42 18.90 -32.89 -15.18
CA THR A 42 18.52 -34.27 -14.82
C THR A 42 17.11 -34.29 -14.23
N ARG A 43 16.49 -35.47 -14.19
CA ARG A 43 15.24 -35.74 -13.47
C ARG A 43 15.53 -36.46 -12.14
N THR A 44 16.49 -35.95 -11.39
CA THR A 44 16.86 -36.45 -10.06
C THR A 44 16.22 -35.57 -8.97
N GLY A 45 16.44 -35.93 -7.71
CA GLY A 45 15.85 -35.30 -6.53
C GLY A 45 15.05 -36.27 -5.67
N PHE A 46 15.03 -36.04 -4.35
CA PHE A 46 14.23 -36.82 -3.39
C PHE A 46 12.79 -36.33 -3.24
N TYR A 47 12.46 -35.23 -3.88
CA TYR A 47 11.16 -34.55 -3.79
C TYR A 47 10.48 -34.58 -5.16
N GLY A 48 9.20 -34.19 -5.21
CA GLY A 48 8.36 -34.32 -6.39
C GLY A 48 8.94 -33.65 -7.65
N GLN A 49 9.67 -34.42 -8.45
CA GLN A 49 10.19 -34.02 -9.76
C GLN A 49 9.18 -34.41 -10.84
N ASN A 50 9.15 -33.61 -11.91
CA ASN A 50 8.27 -33.83 -13.04
C ASN A 50 8.61 -35.14 -13.77
N ARG A 51 7.59 -36.00 -13.91
CA ARG A 51 7.65 -37.24 -14.70
C ARG A 51 7.61 -36.90 -16.19
N ALA A 52 8.41 -37.59 -17.01
CA ALA A 52 8.35 -37.44 -18.47
C ALA A 52 6.95 -37.82 -19.00
N PRO A 53 6.37 -37.07 -19.95
CA PRO A 53 7.03 -36.10 -20.83
C PRO A 53 7.11 -34.67 -20.28
N LEU A 54 6.62 -34.38 -19.07
CA LEU A 54 6.78 -33.04 -18.49
C LEU A 54 8.27 -32.67 -18.39
N LYS A 55 8.56 -31.40 -18.64
CA LYS A 55 9.89 -30.81 -18.49
C LYS A 55 10.31 -30.89 -17.02
N ALA A 56 11.56 -31.28 -16.79
CA ALA A 56 12.15 -31.26 -15.46
C ALA A 56 12.20 -29.82 -14.92
N VAL A 57 11.91 -29.64 -13.64
CA VAL A 57 11.96 -28.34 -12.97
C VAL A 57 13.21 -28.20 -12.12
N PRO A 58 13.82 -27.00 -12.04
CA PRO A 58 15.05 -26.76 -11.30
C PRO A 58 14.88 -26.87 -9.79
N PHE A 59 13.74 -26.40 -9.26
CA PHE A 59 13.47 -26.43 -7.82
C PHE A 59 12.24 -27.27 -7.49
N LEU A 60 12.34 -28.03 -6.42
CA LEU A 60 11.39 -29.02 -5.96
C LEU A 60 10.78 -28.56 -4.64
N LYS A 61 9.46 -28.53 -4.55
CA LYS A 61 8.76 -28.15 -3.31
C LYS A 61 9.11 -29.17 -2.22
N LEU A 62 9.54 -28.68 -1.06
CA LEU A 62 9.69 -29.52 0.13
C LEU A 62 8.31 -29.76 0.77
N PRO A 63 8.08 -30.92 1.41
CA PRO A 63 6.81 -31.17 2.11
C PRO A 63 6.53 -30.09 3.16
N PRO A 64 5.26 -29.67 3.36
CA PRO A 64 4.93 -28.74 4.44
C PRO A 64 5.44 -29.27 5.78
N GLY A 65 5.99 -28.36 6.61
CA GLY A 65 6.62 -28.72 7.89
C GLY A 65 8.09 -29.15 7.81
N ALA A 66 8.67 -29.34 6.62
CA ALA A 66 10.11 -29.54 6.44
C ALA A 66 10.92 -28.28 6.82
N VAL A 67 10.32 -27.10 6.64
CA VAL A 67 10.86 -25.80 7.09
C VAL A 67 10.12 -25.36 8.34
N LYS A 68 10.87 -25.02 9.38
CA LYS A 68 10.37 -24.53 10.68
C LYS A 68 10.82 -23.09 10.88
N PRO A 69 9.95 -22.11 10.67
CA PRO A 69 10.27 -20.70 10.90
C PRO A 69 10.59 -20.40 12.35
N THR A 70 11.48 -19.43 12.56
CA THR A 70 11.88 -18.86 13.85
C THR A 70 11.80 -17.33 13.81
N GLY A 71 12.20 -16.65 14.88
CA GLY A 71 12.25 -15.18 14.94
C GLY A 71 10.91 -14.49 14.67
N TRP A 72 10.94 -13.36 13.97
CA TRP A 72 9.76 -12.55 13.69
C TRP A 72 8.74 -13.28 12.78
N LEU A 73 9.21 -14.12 11.86
CA LEU A 73 8.33 -14.84 10.94
C LEU A 73 7.49 -15.88 11.71
N ARG A 74 8.11 -16.56 12.69
CA ARG A 74 7.37 -17.41 13.62
C ARG A 74 6.32 -16.63 14.40
N THR A 75 6.64 -15.41 14.83
CA THR A 75 5.65 -14.54 15.48
C THR A 75 4.50 -14.21 14.55
N GLN A 76 4.73 -13.84 13.28
CA GLN A 76 3.64 -13.55 12.34
C GLN A 76 2.71 -14.76 12.15
N LEU A 77 3.27 -15.96 11.98
CA LEU A 77 2.48 -17.19 11.85
C LEU A 77 1.70 -17.51 13.13
N ASN A 78 2.29 -17.31 14.30
CA ASN A 78 1.57 -17.51 15.57
C ASN A 78 0.45 -16.45 15.73
N THR A 79 0.70 -15.19 15.36
CA THR A 79 -0.32 -14.13 15.37
C THR A 79 -1.46 -14.47 14.42
N GLU A 80 -1.15 -14.99 13.22
CA GLU A 80 -2.15 -15.43 12.25
C GLU A 80 -3.00 -16.60 12.77
N ALA A 81 -2.37 -17.55 13.46
CA ALA A 81 -3.04 -18.70 14.10
C ALA A 81 -4.00 -18.28 15.22
N GLU A 82 -3.70 -17.18 15.91
CA GLU A 82 -4.54 -16.59 16.96
C GLU A 82 -5.43 -15.44 16.48
N GLY A 83 -5.28 -15.05 15.21
CA GLY A 83 -6.02 -14.02 14.50
C GLY A 83 -7.17 -14.58 13.68
N LEU A 84 -7.59 -13.82 12.66
CA LEU A 84 -8.76 -14.10 11.85
C LEU A 84 -8.65 -15.44 11.11
N CYS A 85 -7.56 -15.70 10.38
CA CYS A 85 -7.34 -16.96 9.66
C CYS A 85 -7.46 -18.18 10.60
N GLY A 86 -6.70 -18.20 11.70
CA GLY A 86 -6.66 -19.36 12.60
C GLY A 86 -7.90 -19.58 13.46
N ARG A 87 -8.77 -18.57 13.61
CA ARG A 87 -9.99 -18.64 14.44
C ARG A 87 -11.27 -18.27 13.68
N MET A 88 -11.21 -18.25 12.35
CA MET A 88 -12.32 -17.88 11.48
C MET A 88 -13.63 -18.65 11.74
N PRO A 89 -13.62 -19.96 12.07
CA PRO A 89 -14.84 -20.71 12.38
C PRO A 89 -15.64 -20.18 13.58
N GLU A 90 -15.04 -19.32 14.42
CA GLU A 90 -15.75 -18.65 15.51
C GLU A 90 -16.70 -17.54 15.04
N VAL A 91 -16.49 -17.03 13.82
CA VAL A 91 -17.14 -15.80 13.32
C VAL A 91 -17.72 -15.93 11.92
N SER A 92 -17.29 -16.92 11.12
CA SER A 92 -17.77 -17.11 9.75
C SER A 92 -18.93 -18.09 9.70
N ASP A 93 -20.08 -17.61 9.21
CA ASP A 93 -21.25 -18.44 8.92
C ASP A 93 -21.06 -19.36 7.71
N TYR A 94 -20.01 -19.15 6.92
CA TYR A 94 -19.61 -20.06 5.85
C TYR A 94 -18.83 -21.28 6.35
N LEU A 95 -18.25 -21.22 7.54
CA LEU A 95 -17.37 -22.27 8.10
C LEU A 95 -18.06 -23.11 9.19
N VAL A 96 -19.34 -23.43 8.98
CA VAL A 96 -20.13 -24.27 9.89
C VAL A 96 -20.16 -25.71 9.40
N TYR A 97 -19.37 -26.59 10.01
CA TYR A 97 -19.16 -27.98 9.57
C TYR A 97 -20.42 -28.75 9.21
N ALA A 98 -21.41 -28.82 10.11
CA ALA A 98 -22.62 -29.61 9.92
C ALA A 98 -23.59 -29.05 8.85
N GLY A 99 -23.43 -27.79 8.46
CA GLY A 99 -24.32 -27.11 7.51
C GLY A 99 -23.68 -26.81 6.15
N ASN A 100 -22.46 -27.27 5.92
CA ASN A 100 -21.65 -26.86 4.77
C ASN A 100 -21.74 -27.87 3.62
N GLY A 101 -21.98 -27.38 2.40
CA GLY A 101 -22.12 -28.16 1.18
C GLY A 101 -20.93 -29.04 0.78
N TRP A 102 -19.74 -28.77 1.31
CA TRP A 102 -18.56 -29.61 1.12
C TRP A 102 -18.60 -30.90 1.95
N ILE A 103 -19.36 -30.91 3.05
CA ILE A 103 -19.55 -32.07 3.95
C ILE A 103 -20.83 -32.83 3.63
N ASP A 104 -21.91 -32.11 3.31
CA ASP A 104 -23.19 -32.65 2.90
C ASP A 104 -23.57 -32.01 1.56
N HIS A 105 -23.48 -32.77 0.47
CA HIS A 105 -23.69 -32.26 -0.89
C HIS A 105 -25.06 -31.61 -1.13
N THR A 106 -26.06 -31.87 -0.28
CA THR A 106 -27.39 -31.27 -0.37
C THR A 106 -27.46 -29.83 0.17
N ARG A 107 -26.40 -29.38 0.85
CA ARG A 107 -26.28 -28.03 1.44
C ARG A 107 -25.58 -27.07 0.49
N ASP A 108 -25.70 -25.79 0.80
CA ASP A 108 -25.02 -24.72 0.07
C ASP A 108 -23.56 -24.57 0.57
N ALA A 109 -22.65 -24.30 -0.36
CA ALA A 109 -21.32 -23.75 -0.13
C ALA A 109 -20.74 -23.27 -1.48
N TRP A 110 -19.70 -22.43 -1.43
CA TRP A 110 -18.95 -22.02 -2.61
C TRP A 110 -17.44 -21.99 -2.30
N GLU A 111 -16.77 -20.87 -2.52
CA GLU A 111 -15.32 -20.71 -2.44
C GLU A 111 -14.78 -20.43 -1.03
N GLU A 112 -15.62 -20.07 -0.05
CA GLU A 112 -15.18 -19.56 1.25
C GLU A 112 -14.40 -20.62 2.07
N LEU A 113 -14.93 -21.84 2.16
CA LEU A 113 -14.22 -22.96 2.79
C LEU A 113 -12.96 -23.35 1.99
N PRO A 114 -13.03 -23.58 0.66
CA PRO A 114 -11.84 -23.86 -0.15
C PRO A 114 -10.70 -22.86 0.02
N TYR A 115 -10.98 -21.56 -0.08
CA TYR A 115 -9.98 -20.51 0.07
C TYR A 115 -9.36 -20.53 1.47
N TRP A 116 -10.19 -20.60 2.51
CA TRP A 116 -9.70 -20.64 3.88
C TRP A 116 -8.86 -21.89 4.15
N LEU A 117 -9.34 -23.07 3.74
CA LEU A 117 -8.67 -24.34 4.03
C LEU A 117 -7.30 -24.45 3.36
N ARG A 118 -7.14 -23.86 2.16
CA ARG A 118 -5.87 -23.78 1.40
C ARG A 118 -4.74 -23.12 2.18
N GLY A 119 -5.02 -22.03 2.91
CA GLY A 119 -4.05 -21.39 3.79
C GLY A 119 -4.02 -21.98 5.21
N PHE A 120 -5.20 -22.26 5.77
CA PHE A 120 -5.38 -22.68 7.16
C PHE A 120 -4.68 -24.01 7.48
N GLY A 121 -4.78 -25.01 6.60
CA GLY A 121 -4.08 -26.28 6.80
C GLY A 121 -2.57 -26.08 6.91
N ASP A 122 -2.01 -25.38 5.93
CA ASP A 122 -0.59 -25.07 5.84
C ASP A 122 -0.09 -24.23 7.01
N LEU A 123 -0.88 -23.28 7.52
CA LEU A 123 -0.60 -22.57 8.77
C LEU A 123 -0.40 -23.53 9.94
N GLY A 124 -1.24 -24.57 10.06
CA GLY A 124 -1.09 -25.61 11.06
C GLY A 124 0.18 -26.44 10.89
N TYR A 125 0.50 -26.83 9.64
CA TYR A 125 1.65 -27.68 9.33
C TYR A 125 2.98 -27.00 9.60
N VAL A 126 3.13 -25.72 9.22
CA VAL A 126 4.38 -24.96 9.43
C VAL A 126 4.58 -24.54 10.88
N THR A 127 3.51 -24.31 11.63
CA THR A 127 3.60 -23.92 13.05
C THR A 127 3.64 -25.12 14.00
N GLY A 128 3.15 -26.28 13.57
CA GLY A 128 2.89 -27.44 14.42
C GLY A 128 1.68 -27.28 15.33
N ASN A 129 0.78 -26.31 15.05
CA ASN A 129 -0.38 -26.01 15.89
C ASN A 129 -1.41 -27.14 15.81
N GLN A 130 -1.53 -27.91 16.90
CA GLN A 130 -2.39 -29.11 16.94
C GLN A 130 -3.88 -28.79 16.81
N ARG A 131 -4.35 -27.61 17.25
CA ARG A 131 -5.76 -27.19 17.09
C ARG A 131 -6.09 -27.02 15.61
N ILE A 132 -5.24 -26.31 14.88
CA ILE A 132 -5.40 -26.05 13.45
C ILE A 132 -5.29 -27.36 12.67
N ILE A 133 -4.27 -28.18 12.96
CA ILE A 133 -4.07 -29.49 12.32
C ILE A 133 -5.29 -30.39 12.50
N ALA A 134 -5.83 -30.50 13.72
CA ALA A 134 -6.98 -31.34 14.02
C ALA A 134 -8.24 -30.86 13.27
N LEU A 135 -8.47 -29.54 13.23
CA LEU A 135 -9.62 -28.98 12.53
C LEU A 135 -9.50 -29.11 11.01
N ALA A 136 -8.32 -28.85 10.44
CA ALA A 136 -8.07 -29.05 9.02
C ALA A 136 -8.30 -30.52 8.62
N ARG A 137 -7.79 -31.46 9.43
CA ARG A 137 -8.04 -32.90 9.24
C ARG A 137 -9.53 -33.23 9.28
N GLN A 138 -10.28 -32.68 10.23
CA GLN A 138 -11.73 -32.89 10.31
C GLN A 138 -12.43 -32.51 9.00
N TRP A 139 -12.12 -31.33 8.45
CA TRP A 139 -12.67 -30.89 7.17
C TRP A 139 -12.26 -31.81 6.01
N VAL A 140 -10.97 -32.14 5.91
CA VAL A 140 -10.46 -33.03 4.86
C VAL A 140 -11.13 -34.41 4.92
N ASP A 141 -11.23 -35.01 6.11
CA ASP A 141 -11.87 -36.31 6.30
C ASP A 141 -13.33 -36.30 5.85
N GLY A 142 -14.09 -35.25 6.21
CA GLY A 142 -15.47 -35.09 5.78
C GLY A 142 -15.62 -34.89 4.26
N ILE A 143 -14.74 -34.09 3.65
CA ILE A 143 -14.72 -33.89 2.19
C ILE A 143 -14.42 -35.20 1.45
N LEU A 144 -13.40 -35.95 1.89
CA LEU A 144 -13.04 -37.22 1.27
C LEU A 144 -14.15 -38.26 1.37
N ALA A 145 -14.96 -38.22 2.44
CA ALA A 145 -16.11 -39.10 2.64
C ALA A 145 -17.32 -38.75 1.75
N ASN A 146 -17.38 -37.52 1.21
CA ASN A 146 -18.52 -36.98 0.47
C ASN A 146 -18.31 -36.99 -1.07
N GLN A 147 -17.59 -37.99 -1.61
CA GLN A 147 -17.42 -38.17 -3.06
C GLN A 147 -18.55 -39.01 -3.66
N ALA A 148 -19.23 -38.48 -4.67
CA ALA A 148 -20.25 -39.20 -5.42
C ALA A 148 -19.66 -40.38 -6.23
N THR A 149 -20.53 -41.28 -6.71
CA THR A 149 -20.12 -42.48 -7.46
C THR A 149 -19.45 -42.15 -8.79
N ASP A 150 -19.85 -41.05 -9.44
CA ASP A 150 -19.27 -40.54 -10.69
C ASP A 150 -17.91 -39.83 -10.49
N GLY A 151 -17.48 -39.62 -9.25
CA GLY A 151 -16.21 -38.99 -8.89
C GLY A 151 -16.30 -37.50 -8.55
N TYR A 152 -17.43 -36.84 -8.82
CA TYR A 152 -17.67 -35.47 -8.36
C TYR A 152 -17.76 -35.40 -6.83
N PHE A 153 -17.43 -34.24 -6.26
CA PHE A 153 -17.58 -33.98 -4.83
C PHE A 153 -17.96 -32.51 -4.59
N GLY A 154 -18.57 -32.25 -3.43
CA GLY A 154 -19.04 -30.92 -3.02
C GLY A 154 -20.53 -30.69 -3.33
N PRO A 155 -20.99 -29.42 -3.22
CA PRO A 155 -22.41 -29.06 -3.33
C PRO A 155 -23.05 -29.47 -4.66
N ASP A 156 -24.25 -30.04 -4.63
CA ASP A 156 -24.98 -30.47 -5.84
C ASP A 156 -25.29 -29.31 -6.77
N ARG A 157 -25.60 -28.13 -6.21
CA ARG A 157 -25.92 -26.94 -7.01
C ARG A 157 -24.80 -26.53 -7.96
N LEU A 158 -23.54 -26.83 -7.61
CA LEU A 158 -22.38 -26.46 -8.41
C LEU A 158 -22.25 -27.34 -9.66
N ARG A 159 -22.93 -28.48 -9.74
CA ARG A 159 -22.95 -29.32 -10.96
C ARG A 159 -23.57 -28.62 -12.18
N THR A 160 -24.41 -27.60 -11.96
CA THR A 160 -25.17 -26.91 -13.01
C THR A 160 -25.12 -25.38 -12.92
N ALA A 161 -24.27 -24.82 -12.05
CA ALA A 161 -24.24 -23.40 -11.76
C ALA A 161 -23.72 -22.53 -12.93
N GLU A 162 -22.93 -23.09 -13.85
CA GLU A 162 -22.31 -22.35 -14.96
C GLU A 162 -23.01 -22.63 -16.29
N SER A 163 -24.09 -21.89 -16.54
CA SER A 163 -24.91 -22.01 -17.76
C SER A 163 -25.36 -23.46 -17.99
N GLY A 164 -25.83 -24.13 -16.93
CA GLY A 164 -26.26 -25.52 -16.92
C GLY A 164 -25.13 -26.56 -16.85
N GLY A 165 -23.86 -26.13 -16.79
CA GLY A 165 -22.70 -26.98 -16.56
C GLY A 165 -22.06 -26.77 -15.19
N PRO A 166 -21.03 -27.56 -14.83
CA PRO A 166 -20.42 -27.48 -13.51
C PRO A 166 -19.58 -26.21 -13.33
N ASP A 167 -19.72 -25.58 -12.16
CA ASP A 167 -18.77 -24.60 -11.64
C ASP A 167 -17.61 -25.34 -10.97
N PHE A 168 -16.44 -25.27 -11.61
CA PHE A 168 -15.21 -25.90 -11.10
C PHE A 168 -14.32 -24.96 -10.32
N TRP A 169 -14.63 -23.66 -10.30
CA TRP A 169 -13.77 -22.68 -9.67
C TRP A 169 -13.49 -22.99 -8.18
N PRO A 170 -14.50 -23.23 -7.33
CA PRO A 170 -14.28 -23.50 -5.91
C PRO A 170 -13.47 -24.77 -5.62
N HIS A 171 -13.50 -25.74 -6.53
CA HIS A 171 -12.74 -26.98 -6.38
C HIS A 171 -11.24 -26.75 -6.54
N MET A 172 -10.81 -25.76 -7.33
CA MET A 172 -9.38 -25.55 -7.60
C MET A 172 -8.56 -25.23 -6.32
N PRO A 173 -8.92 -24.22 -5.50
CA PRO A 173 -8.22 -23.99 -4.23
C PRO A 173 -8.40 -25.14 -3.23
N LEU A 174 -9.51 -25.88 -3.30
CA LEU A 174 -9.72 -27.04 -2.43
C LEU A 174 -8.80 -28.21 -2.79
N LEU A 175 -8.56 -28.46 -4.08
CA LEU A 175 -7.59 -29.46 -4.55
C LEU A 175 -6.17 -29.12 -4.09
N ASP A 176 -5.82 -27.83 -4.07
CA ASP A 176 -4.54 -27.35 -3.52
C ASP A 176 -4.43 -27.69 -2.02
N ALA A 177 -5.47 -27.41 -1.24
CA ALA A 177 -5.52 -27.77 0.18
C ALA A 177 -5.38 -29.29 0.43
N LEU A 178 -6.08 -30.11 -0.36
CA LEU A 178 -6.00 -31.57 -0.27
C LEU A 178 -4.61 -32.08 -0.61
N ARG A 179 -3.96 -31.50 -1.62
CA ARG A 179 -2.57 -31.81 -1.99
C ARG A 179 -1.60 -31.47 -0.86
N SER A 180 -1.66 -30.25 -0.32
CA SER A 180 -0.81 -29.86 0.81
C SER A 180 -0.99 -30.80 2.01
N TYR A 181 -2.24 -31.17 2.31
CA TYR A 181 -2.54 -32.15 3.36
C TYR A 181 -1.93 -33.52 3.05
N ALA A 182 -2.02 -34.01 1.82
CA ALA A 182 -1.43 -35.29 1.42
C ALA A 182 0.10 -35.28 1.53
N ASP A 183 0.76 -34.23 1.04
CA ASP A 183 2.21 -34.07 1.09
C ASP A 183 2.72 -33.97 2.54
N TRP A 184 1.97 -33.33 3.43
CA TRP A 184 2.30 -33.24 4.86
C TRP A 184 2.03 -34.53 5.64
N SER A 185 0.84 -35.11 5.47
CA SER A 185 0.35 -36.23 6.30
C SER A 185 0.74 -37.62 5.79
N GLY A 186 1.08 -37.74 4.51
CA GLY A 186 1.21 -39.03 3.81
C GLY A 186 -0.12 -39.73 3.57
N ASP A 187 -1.26 -39.03 3.60
CA ASP A 187 -2.57 -39.64 3.43
C ASP A 187 -2.80 -40.17 2.01
N THR A 188 -2.77 -41.49 1.88
CA THR A 188 -2.90 -42.19 0.60
C THR A 188 -4.30 -42.16 0.01
N ARG A 189 -5.32 -41.66 0.72
CA ARG A 189 -6.70 -41.54 0.21
C ARG A 189 -6.87 -40.41 -0.81
N VAL A 190 -6.03 -39.37 -0.73
CA VAL A 190 -6.19 -38.14 -1.53
C VAL A 190 -5.96 -38.39 -3.02
N ALA A 191 -4.88 -39.10 -3.39
CA ALA A 191 -4.56 -39.32 -4.81
C ALA A 191 -5.67 -40.12 -5.55
N PRO A 192 -6.21 -41.24 -5.02
CA PRO A 192 -7.36 -41.91 -5.62
C PRO A 192 -8.62 -41.04 -5.69
N PHE A 193 -8.88 -40.22 -4.68
CA PHE A 193 -10.01 -39.28 -4.66
C PHE A 193 -9.90 -38.25 -5.80
N MET A 194 -8.74 -37.57 -5.90
CA MET A 194 -8.47 -36.59 -6.96
C MET A 194 -8.50 -37.23 -8.35
N ARG A 195 -7.99 -38.47 -8.49
CA ARG A 195 -8.06 -39.23 -9.74
C ARG A 195 -9.49 -39.40 -10.23
N ARG A 196 -10.41 -39.84 -9.35
CA ARG A 196 -11.84 -40.00 -9.70
C ARG A 196 -12.49 -38.67 -10.06
N TYR A 197 -12.15 -37.60 -9.35
CA TYR A 197 -12.64 -36.25 -9.67
C TYR A 197 -12.15 -35.76 -11.04
N PHE A 198 -10.86 -35.94 -11.36
CA PHE A 198 -10.34 -35.57 -12.67
C PHE A 198 -10.89 -36.46 -13.79
N GLN A 199 -11.25 -37.72 -13.51
CA GLN A 199 -12.01 -38.53 -14.47
C GLN A 199 -13.38 -37.89 -14.76
N PHE A 200 -14.13 -37.50 -13.72
CA PHE A 200 -15.39 -36.74 -13.88
C PHE A 200 -15.17 -35.46 -14.71
N GLN A 201 -14.16 -34.67 -14.37
CA GLN A 201 -13.82 -33.43 -15.08
C GLN A 201 -13.48 -33.71 -16.55
N ASN A 202 -12.76 -34.80 -16.84
CA ASN A 202 -12.40 -35.18 -18.21
C ASN A 202 -13.60 -35.60 -19.06
N THR A 203 -14.68 -36.11 -18.45
CA THR A 203 -15.93 -36.42 -19.18
C THR A 203 -16.72 -35.18 -19.62
N GLN A 204 -16.45 -34.00 -19.05
CA GLN A 204 -17.21 -32.79 -19.36
C GLN A 204 -16.93 -32.27 -20.78
N PRO A 205 -17.89 -31.64 -21.47
CA PRO A 205 -17.65 -31.07 -22.79
C PRO A 205 -16.67 -29.89 -22.73
N ALA A 206 -15.89 -29.67 -23.80
CA ALA A 206 -14.84 -28.65 -23.84
C ALA A 206 -15.34 -27.23 -23.50
N VAL A 207 -16.59 -26.92 -23.86
CA VAL A 207 -17.22 -25.61 -23.58
C VAL A 207 -17.34 -25.29 -22.09
N VAL A 208 -17.23 -26.27 -21.19
CA VAL A 208 -17.27 -26.02 -19.73
C VAL A 208 -16.01 -25.29 -19.26
N PHE A 209 -14.86 -25.56 -19.88
CA PHE A 209 -13.58 -24.96 -19.50
C PHE A 209 -13.48 -23.47 -19.88
N SER A 210 -14.38 -22.98 -20.73
CA SER A 210 -14.45 -21.58 -21.16
C SER A 210 -15.49 -20.74 -20.40
N ARG A 211 -16.02 -21.24 -19.27
CA ARG A 211 -17.13 -20.60 -18.51
C ARG A 211 -16.72 -20.15 -17.11
N GLY A 212 -17.49 -19.21 -16.59
CA GLY A 212 -17.41 -18.72 -15.21
C GLY A 212 -16.04 -18.15 -14.83
N TRP A 213 -15.83 -18.05 -13.53
CA TRP A 213 -14.55 -17.62 -12.95
C TRP A 213 -13.41 -18.59 -13.25
N GLY A 214 -13.72 -19.89 -13.36
CA GLY A 214 -12.74 -20.93 -13.64
C GLY A 214 -11.97 -20.71 -14.95
N ALA A 215 -12.65 -20.18 -15.98
CA ALA A 215 -12.04 -19.90 -17.29
C ALA A 215 -10.76 -19.08 -17.22
N GLN A 216 -10.61 -18.18 -16.23
CA GLN A 216 -9.45 -17.31 -16.09
C GLN A 216 -8.35 -17.90 -15.19
N ARG A 217 -8.63 -18.99 -14.46
CA ARG A 217 -7.84 -19.44 -13.30
C ARG A 217 -7.41 -20.91 -13.35
N TRP A 218 -7.60 -21.57 -14.48
CA TRP A 218 -7.29 -22.99 -14.67
C TRP A 218 -5.84 -23.40 -14.36
N GLY A 219 -4.90 -22.45 -14.31
CA GLY A 219 -3.54 -22.68 -13.82
C GLY A 219 -3.47 -23.28 -12.41
N ASP A 220 -4.42 -22.99 -11.51
CA ASP A 220 -4.51 -23.64 -10.18
C ASP A 220 -4.83 -25.13 -10.29
N ASN A 221 -5.75 -25.49 -11.20
CA ASN A 221 -6.16 -26.87 -11.41
C ASN A 221 -5.08 -27.69 -12.14
N ILE A 222 -4.38 -27.09 -13.10
CA ILE A 222 -3.28 -27.74 -13.84
C ILE A 222 -2.18 -28.21 -12.88
N ASP A 223 -1.84 -27.39 -11.87
CA ASP A 223 -0.83 -27.74 -10.88
C ASP A 223 -1.22 -28.99 -10.05
N SER A 224 -2.49 -29.12 -9.70
CA SER A 224 -3.05 -30.31 -9.03
C SER A 224 -3.07 -31.55 -9.95
N ILE A 225 -3.35 -31.38 -11.24
CA ILE A 225 -3.29 -32.47 -12.22
C ILE A 225 -1.85 -32.96 -12.40
N TYR A 226 -0.87 -32.05 -12.49
CA TYR A 226 0.55 -32.43 -12.59
C TYR A 226 1.04 -33.14 -11.33
N TRP A 227 0.62 -32.72 -10.14
CA TRP A 227 0.93 -33.44 -8.89
C TRP A 227 0.45 -34.89 -8.94
N LEU A 228 -0.78 -35.14 -9.40
CA LEU A 228 -1.29 -36.50 -9.55
C LEU A 228 -0.58 -37.28 -10.68
N TYR A 229 -0.27 -36.60 -11.79
CA TYR A 229 0.44 -37.20 -12.91
C TYR A 229 1.85 -37.66 -12.52
N ASN A 230 2.58 -36.85 -11.76
CA ASN A 230 3.94 -37.20 -11.32
C ASN A 230 3.98 -38.48 -10.47
N GLN A 231 2.89 -38.78 -9.76
CA GLN A 231 2.72 -40.00 -8.97
C GLN A 231 2.19 -41.18 -9.79
N SER A 232 1.17 -40.97 -10.63
CA SER A 232 0.46 -42.03 -11.34
C SER A 232 1.07 -42.38 -12.70
N GLY A 233 1.46 -41.37 -13.48
CA GLY A 233 1.88 -41.48 -14.88
C GLY A 233 0.75 -41.75 -15.87
N GLU A 234 -0.50 -41.59 -15.45
CA GLU A 234 -1.65 -41.83 -16.32
C GLU A 234 -1.73 -40.74 -17.41
N ALA A 235 -1.49 -41.10 -18.67
CA ALA A 235 -1.37 -40.15 -19.77
C ALA A 235 -2.63 -39.29 -20.01
N TRP A 236 -3.82 -39.82 -19.70
CA TRP A 236 -5.08 -39.08 -19.87
C TRP A 236 -5.15 -37.80 -19.02
N LEU A 237 -4.38 -37.71 -17.94
CA LEU A 237 -4.27 -36.48 -17.14
C LEU A 237 -3.64 -35.35 -17.96
N LEU A 238 -2.67 -35.67 -18.82
CA LEU A 238 -2.05 -34.68 -19.71
C LEU A 238 -2.99 -34.30 -20.86
N ASP A 239 -3.82 -35.22 -21.33
CA ASP A 239 -4.89 -34.90 -22.29
C ASP A 239 -5.93 -33.95 -21.68
N LEU A 240 -6.28 -34.15 -20.41
CA LEU A 240 -7.12 -33.21 -19.67
C LEU A 240 -6.47 -31.82 -19.56
N VAL A 241 -5.16 -31.73 -19.27
CA VAL A 241 -4.45 -30.45 -19.27
C VAL A 241 -4.53 -29.76 -20.64
N ARG A 242 -4.31 -30.48 -21.75
CA ARG A 242 -4.46 -29.90 -23.10
C ARG A 242 -5.88 -29.40 -23.37
N LYS A 243 -6.88 -30.15 -22.92
CA LYS A 243 -8.29 -29.77 -23.05
C LYS A 243 -8.63 -28.51 -22.24
N ILE A 244 -8.09 -28.41 -21.02
CA ILE A 244 -8.22 -27.24 -20.16
C ILE A 244 -7.54 -26.03 -20.82
N HIS A 245 -6.28 -26.15 -21.20
CA HIS A 245 -5.50 -25.08 -21.84
C HIS A 245 -6.19 -24.57 -23.12
N ALA A 246 -6.71 -25.47 -23.95
CA ALA A 246 -7.41 -25.09 -25.17
C ALA A 246 -8.78 -24.41 -24.93
N GLY A 247 -9.41 -24.65 -23.77
CA GLY A 247 -10.74 -24.11 -23.44
C GLY A 247 -10.71 -22.89 -22.52
N MET A 248 -9.61 -22.65 -21.81
CA MET A 248 -9.48 -21.53 -20.88
C MET A 248 -9.25 -20.19 -21.60
N ALA A 249 -9.21 -19.11 -20.82
CA ALA A 249 -8.84 -17.80 -21.32
C ALA A 249 -7.38 -17.78 -21.83
N ASP A 250 -7.18 -17.18 -22.99
CA ASP A 250 -5.90 -17.22 -23.69
C ASP A 250 -4.92 -16.15 -23.17
N TYR A 251 -4.13 -16.52 -22.15
CA TYR A 251 -2.98 -15.74 -21.69
C TYR A 251 -1.75 -15.87 -22.61
N THR A 252 -1.78 -16.72 -23.63
CA THR A 252 -0.65 -16.80 -24.59
C THR A 252 -0.62 -15.60 -25.54
N ASN A 253 -1.75 -14.90 -25.70
CA ASN A 253 -1.93 -13.78 -26.61
C ASN A 253 -2.32 -12.44 -25.92
N GLY A 254 -1.92 -12.27 -24.65
CA GLY A 254 -2.11 -11.02 -23.89
C GLY A 254 -3.03 -11.23 -22.68
N ILE A 255 -3.53 -10.13 -22.11
CA ILE A 255 -4.38 -10.15 -20.91
C ILE A 255 -5.86 -10.30 -21.32
N PRO A 256 -6.50 -11.46 -21.09
CA PRO A 256 -7.90 -11.69 -21.49
C PRO A 256 -8.91 -10.99 -20.57
N ASN A 257 -8.49 -10.66 -19.35
CA ASN A 257 -9.35 -10.09 -18.33
C ASN A 257 -8.55 -9.19 -17.37
N TRP A 258 -9.10 -8.02 -17.05
CA TRP A 258 -8.43 -7.00 -16.23
C TRP A 258 -8.81 -7.02 -14.74
N HIS A 259 -9.53 -8.05 -14.27
CA HIS A 259 -9.75 -8.28 -12.85
C HIS A 259 -8.44 -8.70 -12.20
N ASN A 260 -8.03 -8.01 -11.14
CA ASN A 260 -6.68 -8.13 -10.61
C ASN A 260 -6.36 -9.57 -10.17
N VAL A 261 -7.29 -10.25 -9.49
CA VAL A 261 -7.09 -11.63 -9.01
C VAL A 261 -7.04 -12.63 -10.17
N ASN A 262 -7.78 -12.37 -11.27
CA ASN A 262 -7.71 -13.21 -12.46
C ASN A 262 -6.34 -13.08 -13.10
N ILE A 263 -5.80 -11.86 -13.16
CA ILE A 263 -4.44 -11.62 -13.63
C ILE A 263 -3.44 -12.37 -12.75
N THR A 264 -3.48 -12.15 -11.43
CA THR A 264 -2.46 -12.69 -10.51
C THR A 264 -2.46 -14.21 -10.44
N GLN A 265 -3.58 -14.87 -10.74
CA GLN A 265 -3.65 -16.33 -10.86
C GLN A 265 -3.37 -16.83 -12.29
N GLY A 266 -3.88 -16.16 -13.31
CA GLY A 266 -3.89 -16.64 -14.69
C GLY A 266 -2.58 -16.42 -15.46
N PHE A 267 -1.86 -15.32 -15.22
CA PHE A 267 -0.69 -14.95 -16.04
C PHE A 267 0.46 -15.98 -16.02
N ARG A 268 0.53 -16.81 -14.97
CA ARG A 268 1.53 -17.87 -14.83
C ARG A 268 1.20 -19.12 -15.65
N GLU A 269 -0.05 -19.28 -16.08
CA GLU A 269 -0.52 -20.51 -16.74
C GLU A 269 0.28 -20.85 -17.99
N PRO A 270 0.63 -19.90 -18.90
CA PRO A 270 1.42 -20.24 -20.06
C PRO A 270 2.73 -20.96 -19.68
N ALA A 271 3.51 -20.44 -18.72
CA ALA A 271 4.71 -21.12 -18.23
C ALA A 271 4.42 -22.50 -17.61
N GLN A 272 3.27 -22.69 -16.94
CA GLN A 272 2.85 -23.99 -16.40
C GLN A 272 2.53 -24.99 -17.54
N PHE A 273 1.76 -24.57 -18.54
CA PHE A 273 1.47 -25.39 -19.72
C PHE A 273 2.76 -25.71 -20.51
N GLY A 274 3.71 -24.76 -20.53
CA GLY A 274 5.04 -24.90 -21.11
C GLY A 274 5.88 -26.06 -20.53
N LEU A 275 5.47 -26.64 -19.39
CA LEU A 275 6.06 -27.87 -18.87
C LEU A 275 5.65 -29.10 -19.70
N LEU A 276 4.44 -29.12 -20.27
CA LEU A 276 3.94 -30.19 -21.13
C LEU A 276 4.31 -29.96 -22.60
N ASP A 277 4.23 -28.71 -23.07
CA ASP A 277 4.63 -28.31 -24.42
C ASP A 277 5.79 -27.30 -24.34
N PRO A 278 7.06 -27.73 -24.55
CA PRO A 278 8.24 -26.91 -24.28
C PRO A 278 8.51 -25.81 -25.31
N ASP A 279 7.50 -25.39 -26.10
CA ASP A 279 7.60 -24.23 -26.99
C ASP A 279 7.95 -22.97 -26.17
N PRO A 280 9.07 -22.27 -26.49
CA PRO A 280 9.51 -21.11 -25.74
C PRO A 280 8.52 -19.93 -25.73
N LYS A 281 7.50 -19.92 -26.60
CA LYS A 281 6.44 -18.90 -26.57
C LYS A 281 5.66 -18.88 -25.25
N PHE A 282 5.52 -20.04 -24.61
CA PHE A 282 4.72 -20.20 -23.41
C PHE A 282 5.32 -19.46 -22.20
N PRO A 283 6.57 -19.74 -21.78
CA PRO A 283 7.20 -18.91 -20.76
C PRO A 283 7.32 -17.45 -21.22
N ALA A 284 7.62 -17.17 -22.49
CA ALA A 284 7.69 -15.78 -22.98
C ALA A 284 6.37 -15.01 -22.80
N ALA A 285 5.21 -15.66 -22.98
CA ALA A 285 3.91 -15.07 -22.75
C ALA A 285 3.69 -14.67 -21.29
N THR A 286 4.06 -15.53 -20.33
CA THR A 286 3.98 -15.20 -18.90
C THR A 286 4.82 -13.97 -18.53
N TYR A 287 6.04 -13.85 -19.05
CA TYR A 287 6.88 -12.67 -18.80
C TYR A 287 6.29 -11.41 -19.47
N ARG A 288 5.84 -11.52 -20.73
CA ARG A 288 5.18 -10.43 -21.46
C ARG A 288 3.95 -9.92 -20.71
N ASP A 289 3.12 -10.82 -20.19
CA ASP A 289 1.88 -10.47 -19.50
C ASP A 289 2.16 -9.74 -18.18
N TYR A 290 3.12 -10.26 -17.39
CA TYR A 290 3.60 -9.54 -16.21
C TYR A 290 4.09 -8.14 -16.57
N ASP A 291 4.96 -8.02 -17.57
CA ASP A 291 5.56 -6.74 -17.96
C ASP A 291 4.48 -5.78 -18.48
N THR A 292 3.47 -6.28 -19.19
CA THR A 292 2.33 -5.49 -19.69
C THR A 292 1.52 -4.92 -18.54
N VAL A 293 1.14 -5.74 -17.57
CA VAL A 293 0.35 -5.31 -16.40
C VAL A 293 1.15 -4.30 -15.58
N MET A 294 2.42 -4.60 -15.30
CA MET A 294 3.24 -3.72 -14.47
C MET A 294 3.59 -2.40 -15.16
N ALA A 295 3.83 -2.40 -16.47
CA ALA A 295 4.07 -1.16 -17.22
C ALA A 295 2.83 -0.24 -17.24
N GLN A 296 1.62 -0.82 -17.26
CA GLN A 296 0.38 -0.07 -17.32
C GLN A 296 -0.14 0.35 -15.94
N TYR A 297 -0.09 -0.54 -14.95
CA TYR A 297 -0.76 -0.37 -13.66
C TYR A 297 0.18 -0.51 -12.45
N GLY A 298 1.38 -1.07 -12.63
CA GLY A 298 2.41 -1.22 -11.58
C GLY A 298 3.20 0.06 -11.31
N ASN A 299 2.51 1.19 -11.14
CA ASN A 299 3.11 2.52 -11.07
C ASN A 299 3.26 3.07 -9.63
N PHE A 300 3.17 2.23 -8.61
CA PHE A 300 3.42 2.60 -7.20
C PHE A 300 4.18 1.47 -6.46
N PRO A 301 4.82 1.76 -5.31
CA PRO A 301 5.68 0.78 -4.64
C PRO A 301 4.93 -0.32 -3.89
N GLY A 302 5.63 -1.41 -3.56
CA GLY A 302 5.12 -2.54 -2.77
C GLY A 302 4.81 -3.80 -3.59
N GLY A 303 5.34 -3.91 -4.81
CA GLY A 303 5.25 -5.11 -5.66
C GLY A 303 3.92 -5.35 -6.39
N GLY A 304 2.85 -4.66 -5.99
CA GLY A 304 1.52 -4.76 -6.61
C GLY A 304 1.30 -3.79 -7.78
N PHE A 305 0.05 -3.73 -8.26
CA PHE A 305 -0.40 -2.82 -9.30
C PHE A 305 -1.76 -2.22 -8.96
N ALA A 306 -2.14 -1.13 -9.63
CA ALA A 306 -3.43 -0.46 -9.47
C ALA A 306 -4.57 -1.37 -9.92
N GLY A 307 -5.19 -2.02 -8.95
CA GLY A 307 -6.22 -3.03 -9.13
C GLY A 307 -7.07 -3.12 -7.87
N ASP A 308 -7.92 -2.10 -7.65
CA ASP A 308 -8.88 -2.03 -6.53
C ASP A 308 -10.08 -2.98 -6.68
N GLU A 309 -10.21 -3.59 -7.85
CA GLU A 309 -10.87 -4.87 -8.15
C GLU A 309 -10.50 -5.22 -9.60
N ASN A 310 -10.66 -4.23 -10.49
CA ASN A 310 -10.16 -4.27 -11.85
C ASN A 310 -9.10 -3.19 -12.08
N CYS A 311 -8.19 -3.44 -13.02
CA CYS A 311 -7.35 -2.40 -13.59
C CYS A 311 -8.22 -1.46 -14.43
N ARG A 312 -8.19 -0.14 -14.11
CA ARG A 312 -9.05 0.85 -14.78
C ARG A 312 -8.20 1.88 -15.56
N PRO A 313 -8.44 2.09 -16.86
CA PRO A 313 -7.73 3.13 -17.62
C PRO A 313 -7.80 4.50 -16.92
N GLY A 314 -6.66 5.18 -16.80
CA GLY A 314 -6.56 6.47 -16.10
C GLY A 314 -6.41 6.39 -14.57
N TYR A 315 -6.56 5.20 -13.98
CA TYR A 315 -6.42 4.96 -12.55
C TYR A 315 -5.15 4.13 -12.29
N ILE A 316 -4.00 4.82 -12.30
CA ILE A 316 -2.67 4.20 -12.20
C ILE A 316 -1.86 4.74 -11.01
N ASP A 317 -2.47 5.60 -10.21
CA ASP A 317 -1.79 6.41 -9.22
C ASP A 317 -1.76 5.71 -7.84
N PRO A 318 -0.91 6.15 -6.89
CA PRO A 318 -0.67 5.42 -5.64
C PRO A 318 -1.86 5.37 -4.67
N ARG A 319 -2.98 6.01 -5.03
CA ARG A 319 -4.23 6.00 -4.27
C ARG A 319 -5.14 4.82 -4.63
N GLN A 320 -4.94 4.16 -5.76
CA GLN A 320 -5.83 3.09 -6.21
C GLN A 320 -5.60 1.83 -5.40
N GLY A 321 -4.35 1.56 -5.05
CA GLY A 321 -3.99 0.39 -4.26
C GLY A 321 -4.23 -0.93 -4.99
N PHE A 322 -4.13 -2.00 -4.22
CA PHE A 322 -4.21 -3.38 -4.69
C PHE A 322 -5.04 -4.22 -3.73
N GLU A 323 -5.92 -5.07 -4.26
CA GLU A 323 -6.76 -5.97 -3.47
C GLU A 323 -5.94 -6.97 -2.65
N THR A 324 -6.36 -7.28 -1.42
CA THR A 324 -5.65 -8.21 -0.54
C THR A 324 -5.58 -9.64 -1.09
N CYS A 325 -6.62 -10.12 -1.79
CA CYS A 325 -6.53 -11.37 -2.57
C CYS A 325 -5.44 -11.30 -3.64
N GLY A 326 -5.37 -10.17 -4.36
CA GLY A 326 -4.35 -9.92 -5.38
C GLY A 326 -2.95 -10.07 -4.83
N ILE A 327 -2.68 -9.53 -3.63
CA ILE A 327 -1.36 -9.63 -2.95
C ILE A 327 -0.94 -11.10 -2.81
N VAL A 328 -1.77 -11.93 -2.19
CA VAL A 328 -1.39 -13.30 -1.83
C VAL A 328 -1.38 -14.25 -3.03
N GLU A 329 -2.29 -14.08 -3.99
CA GLU A 329 -2.29 -14.87 -5.23
C GLU A 329 -1.08 -14.53 -6.10
N PHE A 330 -0.66 -13.27 -6.11
CA PHE A 330 0.53 -12.87 -6.86
C PHE A 330 1.81 -13.43 -6.22
N MET A 331 1.90 -13.39 -4.88
CA MET A 331 2.95 -14.09 -4.13
C MET A 331 2.99 -15.59 -4.48
N HIS A 332 1.84 -16.27 -4.48
CA HIS A 332 1.77 -17.69 -4.82
C HIS A 332 2.24 -17.96 -6.26
N SER A 333 1.79 -17.17 -7.23
CA SER A 333 2.24 -17.27 -8.61
C SER A 333 3.75 -17.06 -8.77
N HIS A 334 4.31 -16.09 -8.05
CA HIS A 334 5.75 -15.85 -8.03
C HIS A 334 6.53 -17.06 -7.49
N GLN A 335 6.06 -17.68 -6.41
CA GLN A 335 6.68 -18.88 -5.84
C GLN A 335 6.65 -20.06 -6.82
N MET A 336 5.51 -20.28 -7.49
CA MET A 336 5.38 -21.33 -8.52
C MET A 336 6.31 -21.06 -9.71
N LEU A 337 6.34 -19.82 -10.21
CA LEU A 337 7.18 -19.43 -11.35
C LEU A 337 8.66 -19.54 -11.02
N ALA A 338 9.08 -19.21 -9.80
CA ALA A 338 10.44 -19.43 -9.35
C ALA A 338 10.83 -20.91 -9.46
N ARG A 339 9.95 -21.83 -8.99
CA ARG A 339 10.21 -23.28 -9.08
C ARG A 339 10.32 -23.79 -10.51
N MET A 340 9.43 -23.34 -11.39
CA MET A 340 9.34 -23.84 -12.76
C MET A 340 10.43 -23.27 -13.67
N THR A 341 10.75 -21.98 -13.51
CA THR A 341 11.67 -21.27 -14.42
C THR A 341 13.11 -21.25 -13.91
N GLY A 342 13.31 -21.36 -12.59
CA GLY A 342 14.61 -21.21 -11.95
C GLY A 342 15.16 -19.79 -11.97
N ASP A 343 14.31 -18.81 -12.30
CA ASP A 343 14.67 -17.39 -12.36
C ASP A 343 14.43 -16.71 -11.01
N SER A 344 15.47 -16.09 -10.47
CA SER A 344 15.44 -15.41 -9.17
C SER A 344 14.52 -14.18 -9.15
N VAL A 345 14.18 -13.61 -10.31
CA VAL A 345 13.33 -12.41 -10.40
C VAL A 345 11.97 -12.61 -9.73
N TRP A 346 11.43 -13.83 -9.78
CA TRP A 346 10.15 -14.15 -9.17
C TRP A 346 10.23 -14.14 -7.63
N LEU A 347 11.36 -14.51 -7.05
CA LEU A 347 11.59 -14.46 -5.61
C LEU A 347 11.73 -13.00 -5.12
N ASP A 348 12.41 -12.14 -5.90
CA ASP A 348 12.46 -10.70 -5.60
C ASP A 348 11.06 -10.07 -5.61
N ARG A 349 10.22 -10.44 -6.59
CA ARG A 349 8.83 -9.96 -6.71
C ARG A 349 7.94 -10.47 -5.57
N CYS A 350 8.15 -11.70 -5.11
CA CYS A 350 7.47 -12.25 -3.94
C CYS A 350 7.82 -11.48 -2.66
N GLU A 351 9.10 -11.19 -2.43
CA GLU A 351 9.55 -10.42 -1.25
C GLU A 351 9.02 -8.98 -1.25
N ASP A 352 8.93 -8.31 -2.41
CA ASP A 352 8.38 -6.95 -2.52
C ASP A 352 6.92 -6.89 -2.02
N LEU A 353 6.10 -7.89 -2.34
CA LEU A 353 4.73 -8.00 -1.81
C LEU A 353 4.71 -8.38 -0.32
N ALA A 354 5.50 -9.40 0.07
CA ALA A 354 5.46 -10.00 1.40
C ALA A 354 5.86 -9.02 2.50
N PHE A 355 6.85 -8.16 2.26
CA PHE A 355 7.35 -7.25 3.29
C PHE A 355 6.72 -5.86 3.27
N ASN A 356 6.00 -5.52 2.19
CA ASN A 356 5.41 -4.19 2.02
C ASN A 356 3.88 -4.24 2.12
N LEU A 357 3.18 -4.79 1.10
CA LEU A 357 1.72 -4.73 1.04
C LEU A 357 1.01 -5.72 1.97
N LEU A 358 1.51 -6.96 2.13
CA LEU A 358 0.84 -7.99 2.94
C LEU A 358 0.61 -7.56 4.41
N PRO A 359 1.64 -7.17 5.19
CA PRO A 359 1.45 -6.73 6.58
C PRO A 359 0.67 -5.43 6.68
N ALA A 360 0.69 -4.60 5.64
CA ALA A 360 -0.05 -3.33 5.55
C ALA A 360 -1.56 -3.53 5.32
N ALA A 361 -1.97 -4.71 4.84
CA ALA A 361 -3.37 -5.09 4.61
C ALA A 361 -4.11 -5.58 5.86
N LEU A 362 -3.37 -5.81 6.96
CA LEU A 362 -3.87 -6.39 8.20
C LEU A 362 -3.67 -5.42 9.37
N ASP A 363 -4.58 -5.47 10.34
CA ASP A 363 -4.31 -4.83 11.62
C ASP A 363 -3.14 -5.54 12.34
N PRO A 364 -2.44 -4.90 13.29
CA PRO A 364 -1.27 -5.49 13.94
C PRO A 364 -1.50 -6.85 14.63
N ALA A 365 -2.74 -7.13 15.03
CA ALA A 365 -3.13 -8.40 15.64
C ALA A 365 -3.66 -9.44 14.63
N GLN A 366 -3.72 -9.09 13.34
CA GLN A 366 -4.28 -9.89 12.25
C GLN A 366 -5.71 -10.40 12.53
N LYS A 367 -6.51 -9.61 13.24
CA LYS A 367 -7.94 -9.84 13.54
C LYS A 367 -8.86 -9.08 12.60
N GLY A 368 -8.35 -8.05 11.95
CA GLY A 368 -9.03 -7.26 10.94
C GLY A 368 -8.20 -7.16 9.67
N ILE A 369 -8.89 -7.13 8.55
CA ILE A 369 -8.36 -6.99 7.20
C ILE A 369 -9.12 -5.85 6.51
N HIS A 370 -8.47 -5.16 5.61
CA HIS A 370 -9.16 -4.29 4.66
C HIS A 370 -9.03 -4.81 3.22
N TYR A 371 -9.95 -4.38 2.36
CA TYR A 371 -10.06 -4.93 1.01
C TYR A 371 -8.91 -4.47 0.10
N VAL A 372 -8.56 -3.18 0.15
CA VAL A 372 -7.55 -2.55 -0.73
C VAL A 372 -6.45 -1.86 0.06
N SER A 373 -5.20 -2.18 -0.27
CA SER A 373 -4.00 -1.52 0.27
C SER A 373 -3.43 -0.50 -0.70
N CYS A 374 -3.49 0.79 -0.32
CA CYS A 374 -2.92 1.90 -1.09
C CYS A 374 -1.52 2.27 -0.60
N ALA A 375 -0.65 2.72 -1.52
CA ALA A 375 0.65 3.31 -1.20
C ALA A 375 0.51 4.72 -0.61
N ASN A 376 -0.48 5.48 -1.07
CA ASN A 376 -0.86 6.75 -0.46
C ASN A 376 -2.32 6.69 0.02
N SER A 377 -2.53 6.63 1.34
CA SER A 377 -3.83 6.69 1.99
C SER A 377 -3.70 7.26 3.40
N ILE A 378 -4.50 8.28 3.73
CA ILE A 378 -4.47 8.97 5.03
C ILE A 378 -5.68 8.66 5.91
N SER A 379 -6.63 7.88 5.38
CA SER A 379 -7.88 7.51 6.02
C SER A 379 -8.22 6.09 5.65
N LEU A 380 -8.34 5.23 6.66
CA LEU A 380 -8.86 3.88 6.58
C LEU A 380 -10.22 3.85 7.28
N ASP A 381 -11.24 4.41 6.63
CA ASP A 381 -12.59 4.56 7.19
C ASP A 381 -13.59 3.58 6.58
N ASP A 382 -14.74 3.42 7.24
CA ASP A 382 -15.84 2.57 6.80
C ASP A 382 -16.87 3.37 5.98
N ARG A 383 -16.35 4.19 5.03
CA ARG A 383 -17.19 5.00 4.14
C ARG A 383 -16.91 4.69 2.67
N GLN A 384 -17.97 4.61 1.89
CA GLN A 384 -17.89 4.53 0.43
C GLN A 384 -17.21 5.80 -0.12
N LYS A 385 -16.30 5.62 -1.09
CA LYS A 385 -15.67 6.73 -1.81
C LYS A 385 -16.50 7.09 -3.05
N THR A 386 -16.90 8.34 -3.15
CA THR A 386 -17.83 8.87 -4.15
C THR A 386 -17.11 9.60 -5.29
N GLN A 387 -15.86 10.04 -5.08
CA GLN A 387 -15.05 10.72 -6.10
C GLN A 387 -14.42 9.76 -7.14
N GLY A 388 -14.90 8.51 -7.24
CA GLY A 388 -14.45 7.53 -8.23
C GLY A 388 -13.06 6.93 -7.98
N GLN A 389 -12.45 7.18 -6.81
CA GLN A 389 -11.13 6.63 -6.45
C GLN A 389 -11.08 5.11 -6.62
N PHE A 390 -12.12 4.41 -6.19
CA PHE A 390 -12.25 2.95 -6.29
C PHE A 390 -13.44 2.58 -7.16
N GLN A 391 -13.39 1.40 -7.79
CA GLN A 391 -14.47 0.90 -8.63
C GLN A 391 -15.73 0.53 -7.83
N ASN A 392 -15.54 -0.07 -6.66
CA ASN A 392 -16.63 -0.66 -5.91
C ASN A 392 -17.46 0.35 -5.14
N GLY A 393 -18.76 0.09 -5.08
CA GLY A 393 -19.75 0.92 -4.38
C GLY A 393 -19.89 0.65 -2.89
N PHE A 394 -18.89 0.05 -2.23
CA PHE A 394 -18.93 -0.27 -0.79
C PHE A 394 -17.65 0.21 -0.07
N PRO A 395 -17.66 0.36 1.27
CA PRO A 395 -16.46 0.71 2.04
C PRO A 395 -15.38 -0.38 1.98
N MET A 396 -14.14 0.01 1.66
CA MET A 396 -13.05 -0.93 1.39
C MET A 396 -11.85 -0.83 2.34
N LEU A 397 -11.77 0.18 3.20
CA LEU A 397 -10.51 0.59 3.83
C LEU A 397 -10.40 0.31 5.33
N ALA A 398 -11.51 0.29 6.08
CA ALA A 398 -11.47 0.02 7.52
C ALA A 398 -11.03 -1.42 7.83
N TYR A 399 -10.39 -1.62 8.99
CA TYR A 399 -10.06 -2.96 9.48
C TYR A 399 -11.29 -3.60 10.10
N MET A 400 -11.74 -4.69 9.50
CA MET A 400 -12.89 -5.47 9.97
C MET A 400 -12.73 -6.94 9.63
N LEU A 401 -13.69 -7.77 10.04
CA LEU A 401 -13.72 -9.18 9.66
C LEU A 401 -13.87 -9.38 8.14
N GLY A 402 -14.61 -8.50 7.46
CA GLY A 402 -14.80 -8.53 6.00
C GLY A 402 -15.66 -9.69 5.48
N ILE A 403 -16.08 -10.64 6.33
CA ILE A 403 -16.75 -11.90 5.97
C ILE A 403 -18.04 -11.67 5.17
N ARG A 404 -18.82 -10.63 5.50
CA ARG A 404 -20.10 -10.30 4.82
C ARG A 404 -19.97 -9.17 3.79
N ASN A 405 -18.86 -8.46 3.80
CA ASN A 405 -18.66 -7.25 2.99
C ASN A 405 -17.92 -7.60 1.70
N TYR A 406 -16.83 -8.35 1.81
CA TYR A 406 -15.92 -8.71 0.72
C TYR A 406 -15.31 -10.08 0.98
N ARG A 407 -16.18 -11.10 1.00
CA ARG A 407 -15.89 -12.46 1.52
C ARG A 407 -14.62 -13.13 0.98
N CYS A 408 -14.16 -12.84 -0.24
CA CYS A 408 -12.98 -13.49 -0.81
C CYS A 408 -11.70 -13.20 0.01
N CYS A 409 -11.40 -11.94 0.28
CA CYS A 409 -10.19 -11.49 0.96
C CYS A 409 -9.95 -12.13 2.34
N PRO A 410 -10.90 -12.08 3.30
CA PRO A 410 -10.68 -12.68 4.61
C PRO A 410 -10.48 -14.19 4.54
N HIS A 411 -11.10 -14.90 3.58
CA HIS A 411 -10.90 -16.35 3.44
C HIS A 411 -9.61 -16.69 2.69
N ASN A 412 -9.14 -15.86 1.75
CA ASN A 412 -7.98 -16.20 0.90
C ASN A 412 -6.62 -15.77 1.47
N TYR A 413 -6.53 -14.67 2.23
CA TYR A 413 -5.24 -14.09 2.63
C TYR A 413 -4.34 -15.04 3.45
N GLY A 414 -4.95 -16.02 4.12
CA GLY A 414 -4.29 -16.90 5.10
C GLY A 414 -3.21 -17.82 4.54
N MET A 415 -2.98 -17.83 3.23
CA MET A 415 -1.85 -18.55 2.63
C MET A 415 -0.54 -17.73 2.57
N GLY A 416 -0.61 -16.41 2.74
CA GLY A 416 0.52 -15.49 2.52
C GLY A 416 1.78 -15.87 3.31
N TRP A 417 1.70 -15.87 4.65
CA TRP A 417 2.85 -16.23 5.49
C TRP A 417 3.17 -17.73 5.49
N PRO A 418 2.19 -18.66 5.56
CA PRO A 418 2.49 -20.08 5.50
C PRO A 418 3.25 -20.49 4.24
N TYR A 419 2.89 -19.96 3.07
CA TYR A 419 3.58 -20.29 1.83
C TYR A 419 4.94 -19.60 1.73
N TYR A 420 5.05 -18.34 2.17
CA TYR A 420 6.36 -17.69 2.29
C TYR A 420 7.33 -18.52 3.14
N ALA A 421 6.86 -19.04 4.28
CA ALA A 421 7.64 -19.89 5.18
C ALA A 421 8.08 -21.22 4.55
N GLN A 422 7.19 -21.89 3.81
CA GLN A 422 7.52 -23.16 3.14
C GLN A 422 8.54 -22.97 2.01
N GLU A 423 8.47 -21.84 1.31
CA GLU A 423 9.27 -21.57 0.11
C GLU A 423 10.58 -20.84 0.42
N LEU A 424 10.92 -20.63 1.71
CA LEU A 424 12.26 -20.22 2.12
C LEU A 424 13.32 -21.20 1.58
N TRP A 425 13.00 -22.49 1.63
CA TRP A 425 13.89 -23.57 1.21
C TRP A 425 13.22 -24.46 0.16
N MET A 426 13.98 -24.86 -0.84
CA MET A 426 13.55 -25.78 -1.89
C MET A 426 14.57 -26.91 -2.07
N GLY A 427 14.11 -28.09 -2.46
CA GLY A 427 14.99 -29.13 -3.01
C GLY A 427 15.45 -28.73 -4.42
N THR A 428 16.56 -29.29 -4.89
CA THR A 428 17.05 -29.01 -6.25
C THR A 428 17.10 -30.29 -7.09
N PHE A 429 17.02 -30.13 -8.41
CA PHE A 429 17.05 -31.24 -9.37
C PHE A 429 18.31 -32.13 -9.23
N ASP A 430 19.42 -31.59 -8.72
CA ASP A 430 20.72 -32.25 -8.54
C ASP A 430 20.96 -32.77 -7.11
N ASN A 431 19.87 -33.09 -6.38
CA ASN A 431 19.88 -33.62 -5.00
C ASN A 431 20.46 -32.66 -3.95
N GLY A 432 20.45 -31.36 -4.21
CA GLY A 432 20.86 -30.31 -3.28
C GLY A 432 19.71 -29.57 -2.63
N LEU A 433 20.03 -28.38 -2.11
CA LEU A 433 19.09 -27.46 -1.49
C LEU A 433 19.29 -26.04 -2.02
N CYS A 434 18.21 -25.27 -2.04
CA CYS A 434 18.21 -23.85 -2.34
C CYS A 434 17.62 -23.06 -1.18
N ALA A 435 18.39 -22.10 -0.63
CA ALA A 435 17.87 -21.01 0.18
C ALA A 435 17.36 -19.93 -0.78
N ALA A 436 16.07 -20.02 -1.09
CA ALA A 436 15.40 -19.25 -2.14
C ALA A 436 14.95 -17.87 -1.63
N MET A 437 14.40 -17.81 -0.42
CA MET A 437 14.07 -16.57 0.30
C MET A 437 14.65 -16.65 1.70
N TYR A 438 14.73 -15.51 2.40
CA TYR A 438 15.40 -15.43 3.70
C TYR A 438 14.45 -15.11 4.84
N GLY A 439 14.74 -15.71 5.99
CA GLY A 439 13.98 -15.59 7.21
C GLY A 439 14.42 -16.67 8.19
N GLY A 440 14.64 -16.30 9.45
CA GLY A 440 15.13 -17.26 10.46
C GLY A 440 14.32 -18.56 10.42
N SER A 441 15.01 -19.69 10.26
CA SER A 441 14.36 -20.97 9.99
C SER A 441 15.27 -22.18 10.29
N GLU A 442 14.69 -23.36 10.36
CA GLU A 442 15.40 -24.64 10.32
C GLU A 442 14.76 -25.50 9.23
N VAL A 443 15.56 -25.98 8.27
CA VAL A 443 15.11 -26.94 7.26
C VAL A 443 15.70 -28.32 7.53
N THR A 444 14.87 -29.36 7.46
CA THR A 444 15.33 -30.76 7.48
C THR A 444 14.97 -31.45 6.17
N ALA A 445 15.98 -31.98 5.48
CA ALA A 445 15.83 -32.48 4.12
C ALA A 445 16.82 -33.61 3.79
N ARG A 446 16.42 -34.53 2.89
CA ARG A 446 17.31 -35.49 2.22
C ARG A 446 18.09 -34.81 1.08
N VAL A 447 19.39 -35.07 1.02
CA VAL A 447 20.33 -34.50 0.04
C VAL A 447 21.41 -35.52 -0.37
N GLY A 448 22.15 -35.19 -1.43
CA GLY A 448 23.28 -35.98 -1.96
C GLY A 448 22.86 -37.31 -2.59
N GLY A 449 23.79 -38.02 -3.23
CA GLY A 449 23.45 -39.26 -3.97
C GLY A 449 22.83 -40.39 -3.12
N SER A 450 23.09 -40.40 -1.81
CA SER A 450 22.60 -41.40 -0.85
C SER A 450 21.29 -41.02 -0.15
N GLY A 451 20.78 -39.80 -0.32
CA GLY A 451 19.58 -39.32 0.38
C GLY A 451 19.78 -39.14 1.88
N THR A 452 20.98 -38.72 2.27
CA THR A 452 21.35 -38.41 3.65
C THR A 452 20.47 -37.28 4.16
N GLN A 453 19.89 -37.44 5.35
CA GLN A 453 19.14 -36.37 5.99
C GLN A 453 20.11 -35.36 6.61
N VAL A 454 19.94 -34.09 6.24
CA VAL A 454 20.64 -32.95 6.83
C VAL A 454 19.64 -31.98 7.41
N THR A 455 20.08 -31.23 8.42
CA THR A 455 19.37 -30.06 8.93
C THR A 455 20.23 -28.82 8.66
N ILE A 456 19.66 -27.75 8.12
CA ILE A 456 20.34 -26.45 8.03
C ILE A 456 19.58 -25.45 8.89
N VAL A 457 20.29 -24.84 9.85
CA VAL A 457 19.76 -23.77 10.70
C VAL A 457 20.12 -22.43 10.07
N GLU A 458 19.12 -21.62 9.77
CA GLU A 458 19.25 -20.25 9.26
C GLU A 458 18.98 -19.24 10.38
N GLU A 459 20.00 -18.45 10.74
CA GLU A 459 19.91 -17.40 11.74
C GLU A 459 20.06 -16.03 11.07
N THR A 460 18.97 -15.27 11.05
CA THR A 460 18.94 -13.90 10.49
C THR A 460 17.78 -13.07 11.03
N ALA A 461 17.95 -11.76 11.02
CA ALA A 461 16.86 -10.78 11.19
C ALA A 461 16.42 -10.15 9.85
N TYR A 462 16.82 -10.72 8.71
CA TYR A 462 16.30 -10.37 7.38
C TYR A 462 14.76 -10.30 7.41
N PRO A 463 14.11 -9.30 6.79
CA PRO A 463 14.65 -8.28 5.88
C PRO A 463 15.26 -7.04 6.56
N PHE A 464 15.46 -7.06 7.88
CA PHE A 464 15.92 -5.89 8.64
C PHE A 464 17.43 -5.91 8.93
N ASP A 465 18.10 -7.03 8.64
CA ASP A 465 19.54 -7.22 8.78
C ASP A 465 20.15 -7.78 7.50
N GLU A 466 21.44 -7.51 7.33
CA GLU A 466 22.21 -7.80 6.10
C GLU A 466 22.91 -9.16 6.15
N THR A 467 22.90 -9.84 7.31
CA THR A 467 23.64 -11.09 7.52
C THR A 467 22.70 -12.27 7.64
N VAL A 468 22.98 -13.32 6.88
CA VAL A 468 22.33 -14.63 7.00
C VAL A 468 23.39 -15.67 7.34
N ARG A 469 23.18 -16.40 8.44
CA ARG A 469 24.08 -17.46 8.88
C ARG A 469 23.41 -18.80 8.71
N PHE A 470 24.10 -19.75 8.07
CA PHE A 470 23.63 -21.11 7.90
C PHE A 470 24.58 -22.07 8.61
N THR A 471 24.05 -22.90 9.50
CA THR A 471 24.81 -23.96 10.16
C THR A 471 24.31 -25.32 9.67
N VAL A 472 25.19 -26.10 9.05
CA VAL A 472 24.87 -27.46 8.59
C VAL A 472 24.97 -28.45 9.74
N ARG A 473 23.92 -29.23 9.97
CA ARG A 473 23.88 -30.33 10.93
C ARG A 473 23.69 -31.64 10.18
N THR A 474 24.62 -32.58 10.35
CA THR A 474 24.60 -33.88 9.67
C THR A 474 25.31 -34.94 10.50
N SER A 475 24.87 -36.21 10.40
CA SER A 475 25.51 -37.33 11.09
C SER A 475 26.80 -37.83 10.42
N ALA A 476 26.98 -37.50 9.14
CA ALA A 476 28.15 -37.87 8.35
C ALA A 476 28.44 -36.82 7.27
N ALA A 477 29.69 -36.76 6.81
CA ALA A 477 30.08 -35.90 5.70
C ALA A 477 29.27 -36.25 4.44
N VAL A 478 28.70 -35.24 3.76
CA VAL A 478 27.85 -35.45 2.59
C VAL A 478 28.09 -34.39 1.54
N ALA A 479 28.27 -34.81 0.29
CA ALA A 479 28.43 -33.91 -0.85
C ALA A 479 27.06 -33.58 -1.47
N PHE A 480 26.74 -32.29 -1.57
CA PHE A 480 25.57 -31.79 -2.29
C PHE A 480 25.73 -30.29 -2.61
N PRO A 481 25.11 -29.79 -3.69
CA PRO A 481 25.12 -28.37 -4.02
C PRO A 481 24.17 -27.59 -3.11
N LEU A 482 24.65 -26.45 -2.58
CA LEU A 482 23.83 -25.49 -1.85
C LEU A 482 23.71 -24.20 -2.67
N TYR A 483 22.50 -23.87 -3.09
CA TYR A 483 22.17 -22.68 -3.85
C TYR A 483 21.73 -21.57 -2.89
N LEU A 484 22.34 -20.38 -2.97
CA LEU A 484 21.93 -19.21 -2.21
C LEU A 484 21.52 -18.10 -3.19
N ARG A 485 20.30 -17.56 -3.08
CA ARG A 485 19.87 -16.43 -3.91
C ARG A 485 20.69 -15.16 -3.58
N ILE A 486 21.11 -14.44 -4.60
CA ILE A 486 21.61 -13.08 -4.45
C ILE A 486 20.49 -12.14 -4.94
N PRO A 487 19.75 -11.45 -4.06
CA PRO A 487 18.67 -10.55 -4.46
C PRO A 487 19.15 -9.48 -5.45
N LYS A 488 18.31 -9.05 -6.38
CA LYS A 488 18.69 -8.04 -7.39
C LYS A 488 19.21 -6.73 -6.80
N TRP A 489 18.73 -6.33 -5.63
CA TRP A 489 19.16 -5.09 -4.96
C TRP A 489 20.51 -5.23 -4.23
N ALA A 490 21.01 -6.45 -3.98
CA ALA A 490 22.15 -6.72 -3.09
C ALA A 490 23.52 -6.62 -3.81
N THR A 491 23.86 -5.43 -4.31
CA THR A 491 25.17 -5.20 -4.96
C THR A 491 26.32 -5.25 -3.95
N GLY A 492 27.32 -6.10 -4.22
CA GLY A 492 28.47 -6.32 -3.33
C GLY A 492 28.26 -7.44 -2.31
N ALA A 493 27.30 -8.35 -2.55
CA ALA A 493 27.11 -9.53 -1.73
C ALA A 493 28.40 -10.37 -1.61
N SER A 494 28.57 -11.03 -0.47
CA SER A 494 29.72 -11.90 -0.21
C SER A 494 29.33 -13.13 0.60
N VAL A 495 30.07 -14.22 0.41
CA VAL A 495 29.88 -15.47 1.15
C VAL A 495 31.18 -15.90 1.80
N ARG A 496 31.10 -16.41 3.02
CA ARG A 496 32.19 -17.10 3.71
C ARG A 496 31.75 -18.51 4.11
N VAL A 497 32.64 -19.48 3.95
CA VAL A 497 32.47 -20.85 4.45
C VAL A 497 33.57 -21.11 5.48
N ASN A 498 33.20 -21.43 6.71
CA ASN A 498 34.12 -21.67 7.82
C ASN A 498 35.17 -20.55 7.99
N GLY A 499 34.73 -19.29 7.82
CA GLY A 499 35.57 -18.09 7.90
C GLY A 499 36.31 -17.72 6.61
N SER A 500 36.52 -18.68 5.70
CA SER A 500 37.19 -18.47 4.42
C SER A 500 36.26 -17.79 3.40
N PRO A 501 36.68 -16.69 2.76
CA PRO A 501 35.87 -16.04 1.74
C PRO A 501 35.74 -16.94 0.50
N VAL A 502 34.53 -17.01 -0.04
CA VAL A 502 34.27 -17.55 -1.37
C VAL A 502 34.80 -16.55 -2.40
N THR A 503 35.64 -17.01 -3.32
CA THR A 503 36.25 -16.17 -4.37
C THR A 503 35.35 -16.09 -5.61
N GLY A 504 35.40 -14.96 -6.31
CA GLY A 504 34.55 -14.67 -7.47
C GLY A 504 33.53 -13.55 -7.21
N THR A 505 32.94 -13.03 -8.28
CA THR A 505 31.90 -12.00 -8.20
C THR A 505 30.54 -12.67 -8.06
N LEU A 506 29.79 -12.30 -7.01
CA LEU A 506 28.41 -12.70 -6.82
C LEU A 506 27.52 -11.69 -7.54
N GLU A 507 26.81 -12.13 -8.58
CA GLU A 507 26.00 -11.26 -9.41
C GLU A 507 24.62 -11.03 -8.77
N PRO A 508 24.13 -9.78 -8.62
CA PRO A 508 22.75 -9.54 -8.18
C PRO A 508 21.71 -10.12 -9.14
N GLY A 509 20.63 -10.68 -8.61
CA GLY A 509 19.57 -11.32 -9.40
C GLY A 509 20.01 -12.68 -9.94
N SER A 510 20.72 -13.46 -9.13
CA SER A 510 21.25 -14.77 -9.49
C SER A 510 21.24 -15.72 -8.29
N PHE A 511 21.78 -16.94 -8.48
CA PHE A 511 22.11 -17.85 -7.40
C PHE A 511 23.61 -18.12 -7.39
N VAL A 512 24.22 -18.09 -6.21
CA VAL A 512 25.55 -18.66 -6.00
C VAL A 512 25.40 -20.12 -5.59
N VAL A 513 26.13 -21.01 -6.25
CA VAL A 513 26.11 -22.45 -5.98
C VAL A 513 27.42 -22.83 -5.30
N LEU A 514 27.30 -23.39 -4.10
CA LEU A 514 28.41 -23.91 -3.32
C LEU A 514 28.43 -25.44 -3.48
N GLU A 515 29.36 -25.96 -4.28
CA GLU A 515 29.48 -27.39 -4.57
C GLU A 515 30.65 -27.98 -3.76
N GLN A 516 30.33 -28.57 -2.60
CA GLN A 516 31.35 -29.17 -1.72
C GLN A 516 30.80 -30.31 -0.86
N THR A 517 31.70 -30.95 -0.11
CA THR A 517 31.34 -31.90 0.94
C THR A 517 31.15 -31.16 2.25
N TRP A 518 29.94 -31.26 2.81
CA TRP A 518 29.56 -30.60 4.05
C TRP A 518 29.75 -31.52 5.25
N ASN A 519 30.36 -30.99 6.30
CA ASN A 519 30.56 -31.62 7.59
C ASN A 519 29.60 -31.05 8.63
N ASN A 520 29.44 -31.77 9.74
CA ASN A 520 28.65 -31.28 10.86
C ASN A 520 29.26 -29.99 11.42
N ASN A 521 28.42 -28.99 11.64
CA ASN A 521 28.74 -27.64 12.10
C ASN A 521 29.51 -26.77 11.09
N ASP A 522 29.55 -27.12 9.80
CA ASP A 522 30.00 -26.18 8.78
C ASP A 522 29.13 -24.92 8.80
N LEU A 523 29.79 -23.76 8.79
CA LEU A 523 29.16 -22.44 8.91
C LEU A 523 29.31 -21.68 7.59
N ILE A 524 28.17 -21.25 7.04
CA ILE A 524 28.10 -20.36 5.89
C ILE A 524 27.59 -19.00 6.36
N ILE A 525 28.27 -17.92 6.00
CA ILE A 525 27.83 -16.55 6.26
C ILE A 525 27.65 -15.85 4.92
N LEU A 526 26.40 -15.50 4.62
CA LEU A 526 26.02 -14.65 3.50
C LEU A 526 25.83 -13.21 4.00
N SER A 527 26.49 -12.26 3.36
CA SER A 527 26.28 -10.83 3.58
C SER A 527 25.62 -10.22 2.34
N LEU A 528 24.50 -9.53 2.56
CA LEU A 528 23.67 -8.86 1.57
C LEU A 528 23.61 -7.36 1.89
N PRO A 529 24.59 -6.56 1.44
CA PRO A 529 24.66 -5.14 1.78
C PRO A 529 23.38 -4.40 1.37
N MET A 530 22.67 -3.82 2.34
CA MET A 530 21.48 -3.02 2.10
C MET A 530 21.88 -1.56 1.90
N ARG A 531 21.41 -0.98 0.81
CA ARG A 531 21.67 0.43 0.46
C ARG A 531 20.35 1.16 0.35
N VAL A 532 20.35 2.44 0.72
CA VAL A 532 19.23 3.31 0.38
C VAL A 532 19.23 3.51 -1.13
N SER A 533 18.07 3.32 -1.76
CA SER A 533 17.84 3.62 -3.17
C SER A 533 16.54 4.40 -3.33
N VAL A 534 16.43 5.13 -4.44
CA VAL A 534 15.25 5.95 -4.76
C VAL A 534 14.72 5.52 -6.10
N ARG A 535 13.42 5.18 -6.14
CA ARG A 535 12.72 4.88 -7.38
C ARG A 535 11.93 6.11 -7.83
N THR A 536 12.05 6.48 -9.10
CA THR A 536 11.26 7.57 -9.69
C THR A 536 10.11 7.00 -10.51
N TRP A 537 8.90 7.45 -10.21
CA TRP A 537 7.66 7.03 -10.85
C TRP A 537 7.27 8.05 -11.93
N THR A 538 7.82 7.89 -13.13
CA THR A 538 7.65 8.86 -14.23
C THR A 538 6.19 9.04 -14.65
N ARG A 539 5.39 7.95 -14.62
CA ARG A 539 3.95 7.99 -14.92
C ARG A 539 3.10 8.59 -13.79
N ASN A 540 3.67 8.75 -12.61
CA ASN A 540 3.03 9.39 -11.46
C ASN A 540 3.78 10.69 -11.10
N GLN A 541 3.88 11.55 -12.11
CA GLN A 541 4.36 12.94 -11.98
C GLN A 541 5.81 13.06 -11.48
N ASN A 542 6.67 12.10 -11.84
CA ASN A 542 8.06 12.02 -11.38
C ASN A 542 8.20 11.99 -9.84
N ALA A 543 7.16 11.53 -9.14
CA ALA A 543 7.23 11.28 -7.71
C ALA A 543 8.23 10.16 -7.40
N VAL A 544 8.62 10.04 -6.14
CA VAL A 544 9.69 9.14 -5.70
C VAL A 544 9.25 8.26 -4.53
N SER A 545 9.80 7.06 -4.44
CA SER A 545 9.77 6.22 -3.23
C SER A 545 11.19 5.87 -2.79
N VAL A 546 11.37 5.56 -1.51
CA VAL A 546 12.67 5.25 -0.91
C VAL A 546 12.68 3.80 -0.43
N ASP A 547 13.66 3.04 -0.89
CA ASP A 547 13.85 1.62 -0.55
C ASP A 547 15.16 1.44 0.23
N HIS A 548 15.22 0.48 1.16
CA HIS A 548 16.47 0.03 1.79
C HIS A 548 16.44 -1.50 1.94
N GLY A 549 17.25 -2.18 1.10
CA GLY A 549 17.11 -3.62 0.91
C GLY A 549 15.78 -3.95 0.21
N PRO A 550 15.03 -4.97 0.65
CA PRO A 550 13.72 -5.30 0.08
C PRO A 550 12.56 -4.48 0.67
N LEU A 551 12.84 -3.56 1.61
CA LEU A 551 11.83 -2.76 2.30
C LEU A 551 11.64 -1.41 1.61
N THR A 552 10.41 -1.09 1.23
CA THR A 552 10.01 0.28 0.87
C THR A 552 9.59 1.04 2.12
N TYR A 553 9.87 2.35 2.18
CA TYR A 553 9.61 3.20 3.33
C TYR A 553 8.47 4.21 3.09
N SER A 554 7.67 4.41 4.13
CA SER A 554 6.56 5.38 4.19
C SER A 554 6.82 6.41 5.29
N LEU A 555 6.20 7.58 5.18
CA LEU A 555 6.24 8.60 6.22
C LEU A 555 5.69 8.04 7.53
N SER A 556 6.39 8.29 8.65
CA SER A 556 5.87 7.99 9.99
C SER A 556 4.77 8.97 10.36
N ILE A 557 3.53 8.66 10.00
CA ILE A 557 2.34 9.50 10.26
C ILE A 557 1.73 9.06 11.58
N ALA A 558 1.54 9.96 12.56
CA ALA A 558 0.78 9.65 13.79
C ALA A 558 -0.61 9.09 13.43
N GLU A 559 -1.06 8.06 14.13
CA GLU A 559 -2.27 7.30 13.79
C GLU A 559 -3.29 7.47 14.90
N ARG A 560 -4.50 7.94 14.56
CA ARG A 560 -5.64 7.93 15.45
C ARG A 560 -6.53 6.74 15.10
N TRP A 561 -6.59 5.79 16.02
CA TRP A 561 -7.42 4.60 15.91
C TRP A 561 -8.78 4.84 16.55
N ASN A 562 -9.86 4.58 15.80
CA ASN A 562 -11.22 4.69 16.28
C ASN A 562 -11.92 3.34 16.17
N ARG A 563 -12.32 2.74 17.29
CA ARG A 563 -13.13 1.52 17.26
C ARG A 563 -14.59 1.91 17.00
N ILE A 564 -15.11 1.48 15.86
CA ILE A 564 -16.48 1.77 15.42
C ILE A 564 -17.46 0.61 15.65
N GLY A 565 -16.95 -0.56 16.01
CA GLY A 565 -17.80 -1.72 16.27
C GLY A 565 -17.04 -3.00 16.61
N GLY A 566 -17.71 -4.13 16.36
CA GLY A 566 -17.19 -5.46 16.62
C GLY A 566 -17.14 -5.84 18.11
N SER A 567 -16.79 -7.10 18.39
CA SER A 567 -16.60 -7.59 19.76
C SER A 567 -15.20 -7.28 20.27
N GLU A 568 -14.92 -7.50 21.56
CA GLU A 568 -13.55 -7.36 22.09
C GLU A 568 -12.57 -8.31 21.40
N ALA A 569 -13.03 -9.53 21.06
CA ALA A 569 -12.22 -10.49 20.33
C ALA A 569 -11.99 -10.06 18.87
N TRP A 570 -12.96 -9.37 18.27
CA TRP A 570 -13.06 -9.05 16.85
C TRP A 570 -13.44 -7.58 16.64
N PRO A 571 -12.53 -6.63 16.95
CA PRO A 571 -12.84 -5.21 16.83
C PRO A 571 -12.95 -4.79 15.37
N THR A 572 -13.81 -3.82 15.11
CA THR A 572 -13.85 -3.09 13.84
C THR A 572 -13.35 -1.67 14.08
N SER A 573 -12.35 -1.26 13.31
CA SER A 573 -11.61 -0.03 13.56
C SER A 573 -11.32 0.77 12.30
N GLU A 574 -11.46 2.07 12.42
CA GLU A 574 -10.97 3.05 11.46
C GLU A 574 -9.62 3.60 11.91
N VAL A 575 -8.80 4.04 10.95
CA VAL A 575 -7.50 4.65 11.23
C VAL A 575 -7.33 5.93 10.43
N TYR A 576 -7.01 7.02 11.11
CA TYR A 576 -6.84 8.33 10.50
C TYR A 576 -5.43 8.87 10.73
N ALA A 577 -4.92 9.65 9.78
CA ALA A 577 -3.73 10.46 9.98
C ALA A 577 -3.98 11.50 11.09
N ASP A 578 -3.09 11.55 12.07
CA ASP A 578 -3.12 12.43 13.24
C ASP A 578 -1.88 13.33 13.31
N SER A 579 -1.06 13.32 12.26
CA SER A 579 0.04 14.26 12.03
C SER A 579 0.06 14.71 10.57
N PRO A 580 0.81 15.78 10.24
CA PRO A 580 0.99 16.18 8.86
C PRO A 580 1.55 15.03 8.00
N TRP A 581 1.01 14.91 6.78
CA TRP A 581 1.35 13.85 5.83
C TRP A 581 1.80 14.39 4.47
N ASN A 582 1.48 15.65 4.17
CA ASN A 582 1.66 16.32 2.90
C ASN A 582 3.11 16.81 2.72
N TYR A 583 4.07 15.90 2.73
CA TYR A 583 5.49 16.20 2.57
C TYR A 583 5.99 15.81 1.18
N GLY A 584 6.85 16.65 0.60
CA GLY A 584 7.78 16.26 -0.45
C GLY A 584 9.19 16.05 0.11
N LEU A 585 9.94 15.12 -0.47
CA LEU A 585 11.31 14.81 -0.03
C LEU A 585 12.34 15.70 -0.72
N VAL A 586 13.25 16.29 0.06
CA VAL A 586 14.47 16.91 -0.45
C VAL A 586 15.50 15.80 -0.64
N ILE A 587 15.48 15.19 -1.83
CA ILE A 587 16.31 14.00 -2.11
C ILE A 587 16.85 14.02 -3.53
N ASP A 588 18.12 13.64 -3.67
CA ASP A 588 18.76 13.34 -4.94
C ASP A 588 18.68 11.82 -5.19
N PRO A 589 17.98 11.36 -6.24
CA PRO A 589 17.91 9.94 -6.57
C PRO A 589 19.27 9.28 -6.84
N ALA A 590 20.27 10.02 -7.33
CA ALA A 590 21.59 9.49 -7.63
C ALA A 590 22.47 9.33 -6.36
N ASN A 591 22.20 10.14 -5.33
CA ASN A 591 22.92 10.12 -4.07
C ASN A 591 21.97 10.40 -2.90
N PRO A 592 21.13 9.42 -2.51
CA PRO A 592 20.07 9.64 -1.55
C PRO A 592 20.63 9.96 -0.16
N GLN A 593 20.44 11.20 0.28
CA GLN A 593 20.88 11.72 1.58
C GLN A 593 19.96 11.27 2.73
N ALA A 594 19.64 9.96 2.80
CA ALA A 594 18.84 9.39 3.86
C ALA A 594 19.72 8.70 4.90
N GLN A 595 19.54 9.04 6.17
CA GLN A 595 20.26 8.40 7.27
C GLN A 595 19.51 7.14 7.73
N VAL A 596 20.17 5.99 7.65
CA VAL A 596 19.65 4.73 8.20
C VAL A 596 19.83 4.73 9.73
N ILE A 597 18.74 4.54 10.46
CA ILE A 597 18.72 4.44 11.92
C ILE A 597 18.28 3.03 12.32
N ARG A 598 19.16 2.32 13.04
CA ARG A 598 18.88 0.98 13.57
C ARG A 598 18.64 1.08 15.08
N LYS A 599 17.53 0.49 15.57
CA LYS A 599 17.26 0.39 17.00
C LYS A 599 18.27 -0.59 17.63
N VAL A 600 18.81 -0.22 18.79
CA VAL A 600 19.72 -1.08 19.57
C VAL A 600 18.90 -2.02 20.44
N GLY A 601 19.20 -3.32 20.39
CA GLY A 601 18.55 -4.33 21.23
C GLY A 601 18.19 -5.60 20.47
N ALA A 602 17.40 -6.45 21.13
CA ALA A 602 16.88 -7.65 20.50
C ALA A 602 15.89 -7.31 19.38
N MET A 603 15.82 -8.18 18.36
CA MET A 603 14.85 -8.06 17.29
C MET A 603 13.41 -8.08 17.85
N PRO A 604 12.57 -7.06 17.58
CA PRO A 604 11.20 -7.04 18.05
C PRO A 604 10.39 -8.22 17.50
N ALA A 605 9.48 -8.75 18.31
CA ALA A 605 8.67 -9.91 17.93
C ALA A 605 7.81 -9.64 16.69
N ASN A 606 7.20 -8.45 16.60
CA ASN A 606 6.47 -7.99 15.41
C ASN A 606 7.11 -6.72 14.84
N PRO A 607 7.96 -6.83 13.80
CA PRO A 607 8.65 -5.68 13.21
C PRO A 607 7.77 -4.88 12.24
N PHE A 608 6.56 -5.35 11.93
CA PHE A 608 5.59 -4.66 11.05
C PHE A 608 4.57 -3.83 11.84
N THR A 609 5.06 -3.20 12.91
CA THR A 609 4.34 -2.20 13.70
C THR A 609 5.24 -0.97 13.86
N ARG A 610 4.63 0.19 14.12
CA ARG A 610 5.37 1.45 14.29
C ARG A 610 6.46 1.36 15.34
N ASP A 611 6.11 0.81 16.50
CA ASP A 611 7.02 0.68 17.64
C ASP A 611 7.98 -0.51 17.46
N GLY A 612 7.54 -1.53 16.72
CA GLY A 612 8.32 -2.74 16.45
C GLY A 612 9.33 -2.60 15.29
N ALA A 613 9.20 -1.60 14.41
CA ALA A 613 10.12 -1.43 13.29
C ALA A 613 11.57 -1.22 13.78
N PRO A 614 12.51 -2.13 13.49
CA PRO A 614 13.89 -2.04 14.01
C PRO A 614 14.78 -1.12 13.19
N VAL A 615 14.38 -0.79 11.96
CA VAL A 615 15.11 0.11 11.05
C VAL A 615 14.16 1.22 10.61
N SER A 616 14.67 2.44 10.56
CA SER A 616 13.98 3.64 10.06
C SER A 616 14.94 4.49 9.24
N LEU A 617 14.42 5.38 8.41
CA LEU A 617 15.22 6.35 7.68
C LEU A 617 14.90 7.76 8.19
N ARG A 618 15.91 8.63 8.30
CA ARG A 618 15.71 10.07 8.46
C ARG A 618 16.07 10.79 7.17
N VAL A 619 15.14 11.58 6.67
CA VAL A 619 15.25 12.28 5.39
C VAL A 619 14.79 13.72 5.56
N THR A 620 15.43 14.66 4.87
CA THR A 620 14.97 16.04 4.81
C THR A 620 13.76 16.16 3.90
N ALA A 621 12.72 16.85 4.35
CA ALA A 621 11.49 17.07 3.62
C ALA A 621 10.98 18.50 3.81
N LYS A 622 10.07 18.94 2.94
CA LYS A 622 9.30 20.18 3.12
C LYS A 622 7.82 19.86 2.99
N ARG A 623 6.97 20.52 3.78
CA ARG A 623 5.52 20.43 3.61
C ARG A 623 5.11 21.04 2.27
N ILE A 624 4.07 20.49 1.66
CA ILE A 624 3.40 21.01 0.47
C ILE A 624 1.96 21.28 0.89
N PRO A 625 1.64 22.50 1.39
CA PRO A 625 0.30 22.83 1.90
C PRO A 625 -0.83 22.62 0.90
N ASN A 626 -0.49 22.61 -0.40
CA ASN A 626 -1.43 22.49 -1.50
C ASN A 626 -1.73 21.04 -1.88
N TRP A 627 -0.98 20.09 -1.32
CA TRP A 627 -1.37 18.69 -1.38
C TRP A 627 -2.33 18.39 -0.23
N GLN A 628 -3.61 18.29 -0.55
CA GLN A 628 -4.70 18.10 0.41
C GLN A 628 -5.52 16.86 0.08
N ALA A 629 -6.37 16.44 1.02
CA ALA A 629 -7.37 15.43 0.76
C ALA A 629 -8.57 16.03 0.02
N ASP A 630 -9.35 15.18 -0.65
CA ASP A 630 -10.67 15.52 -1.13
C ASP A 630 -11.74 15.38 -0.03
N VAL A 631 -12.99 15.60 -0.40
CA VAL A 631 -14.16 15.54 0.50
C VAL A 631 -14.40 14.15 1.11
N ASP A 632 -13.87 13.08 0.50
CA ASP A 632 -13.99 11.72 0.99
C ASP A 632 -12.80 11.31 1.88
N GLY A 633 -11.89 12.24 2.18
CA GLY A 633 -10.69 11.99 2.99
C GLY A 633 -9.60 11.23 2.22
N VAL A 634 -9.67 11.22 0.90
CA VAL A 634 -8.69 10.60 0.00
C VAL A 634 -7.66 11.64 -0.36
N VAL A 635 -6.36 11.33 -0.31
CA VAL A 635 -5.35 12.28 -0.78
C VAL A 635 -5.61 12.64 -2.25
N ARG A 636 -5.45 13.90 -2.64
CA ARG A 636 -5.62 14.28 -4.06
C ARG A 636 -4.45 13.75 -4.91
N PRO A 637 -4.65 13.61 -6.23
CA PRO A 637 -3.60 13.16 -7.14
C PRO A 637 -2.31 13.95 -6.95
N LEU A 638 -1.18 13.28 -7.16
CA LEU A 638 0.13 13.93 -7.22
C LEU A 638 0.15 14.92 -8.40
N GLN A 639 0.85 16.05 -8.23
CA GLN A 639 1.19 16.98 -9.30
C GLN A 639 2.69 16.87 -9.65
N GLY A 640 3.14 17.61 -10.66
CA GLY A 640 4.51 17.54 -11.17
C GLY A 640 5.60 17.69 -10.10
N SER A 641 6.61 16.82 -10.17
CA SER A 641 7.86 16.93 -9.40
C SER A 641 9.04 17.33 -10.32
N PRO A 642 10.02 18.14 -9.85
CA PRO A 642 10.14 18.63 -8.48
C PRO A 642 9.10 19.70 -8.11
N ALA A 643 8.50 19.58 -6.93
CA ALA A 643 7.58 20.52 -6.33
C ALA A 643 8.34 21.67 -5.65
N ARG A 644 7.88 22.90 -5.83
CA ARG A 644 8.35 24.06 -5.09
C ARG A 644 7.64 24.12 -3.74
N SER A 645 8.41 24.38 -2.69
CA SER A 645 7.85 24.68 -1.37
C SER A 645 8.71 25.71 -0.63
N SER A 646 8.03 26.76 -0.15
CA SER A 646 8.60 27.78 0.74
C SER A 646 8.55 27.39 2.21
N GLN A 647 8.00 26.21 2.54
CA GLN A 647 7.94 25.73 3.91
C GLN A 647 9.35 25.41 4.44
N PRO A 648 9.59 25.56 5.76
CA PRO A 648 10.86 25.17 6.36
C PRO A 648 11.21 23.71 6.06
N ALA A 649 12.50 23.44 5.90
CA ALA A 649 13.00 22.07 5.83
C ALA A 649 12.85 21.41 7.21
N GLU A 650 12.30 20.21 7.23
CA GLU A 650 12.10 19.38 8.40
C GLU A 650 12.82 18.03 8.20
N THR A 651 13.40 17.48 9.26
CA THR A 651 13.85 16.08 9.24
C THR A 651 12.66 15.19 9.58
N VAL A 652 12.18 14.41 8.62
CA VAL A 652 11.10 13.45 8.82
C VAL A 652 11.66 12.04 9.01
N THR A 653 10.91 11.19 9.71
CA THR A 653 11.22 9.77 9.86
C THR A 653 10.36 8.97 8.89
N LEU A 654 10.99 8.06 8.15
CA LEU A 654 10.31 7.05 7.35
C LEU A 654 10.45 5.68 8.02
N LEU A 655 9.36 4.93 8.05
CA LEU A 655 9.29 3.56 8.57
C LEU A 655 9.00 2.58 7.42
N PRO A 656 9.36 1.29 7.53
CA PRO A 656 8.98 0.29 6.54
C PRO A 656 7.47 0.35 6.26
N MET A 657 7.07 0.28 5.00
CA MET A 657 5.69 0.45 4.55
C MET A 657 4.74 -0.53 5.24
N GLY A 658 5.17 -1.78 5.40
CA GLY A 658 4.42 -2.81 6.13
C GLY A 658 4.13 -2.48 7.60
N ALA A 659 4.89 -1.55 8.19
CA ALA A 659 4.71 -1.09 9.57
C ALA A 659 3.77 0.12 9.73
N GLN A 660 3.17 0.62 8.64
CA GLN A 660 2.27 1.78 8.64
C GLN A 660 0.85 1.37 8.19
N ARG A 661 -0.19 1.94 8.81
CA ARG A 661 -1.59 1.69 8.45
C ARG A 661 -2.17 2.80 7.60
N VAL A 662 -1.95 4.06 7.98
CA VAL A 662 -2.05 5.20 7.04
C VAL A 662 -0.67 5.51 6.48
N ARG A 663 -0.58 5.79 5.18
CA ARG A 663 0.65 5.72 4.41
C ARG A 663 0.78 6.89 3.45
N ILE A 664 1.98 7.45 3.39
CA ILE A 664 2.49 8.15 2.22
C ILE A 664 3.81 7.47 1.88
N THR A 665 3.82 6.71 0.79
CA THR A 665 4.98 5.95 0.31
C THR A 665 5.53 6.51 -1.00
N THR A 666 4.66 7.17 -1.77
CA THR A 666 5.04 7.86 -3.02
C THR A 666 4.99 9.37 -2.77
N PHE A 667 6.17 9.99 -2.78
CA PHE A 667 6.38 11.38 -2.39
C PHE A 667 6.66 12.27 -3.59
N PRO A 668 6.19 13.52 -3.61
CA PRO A 668 6.76 14.54 -4.47
C PRO A 668 8.25 14.73 -4.16
N ARG A 669 9.07 14.98 -5.19
CA ARG A 669 10.45 15.46 -4.97
C ARG A 669 10.40 16.97 -4.75
N ILE A 670 11.13 17.52 -3.79
CA ILE A 670 11.28 18.98 -3.62
C ILE A 670 12.40 19.51 -4.51
N GLY A 671 12.19 20.66 -5.14
CA GLY A 671 13.23 21.40 -5.84
C GLY A 671 13.12 22.90 -5.62
N GLU A 672 14.24 23.59 -5.79
CA GLU A 672 14.34 25.05 -5.68
C GLU A 672 14.72 25.72 -7.02
N GLY A 673 15.17 24.92 -7.99
CA GLY A 673 15.59 25.35 -9.32
C GLY A 673 14.44 25.92 -10.18
N PRO A 674 14.76 26.44 -11.37
CA PRO A 674 13.77 26.98 -12.31
C PRO A 674 12.79 25.93 -12.83
N ASP A 675 13.14 24.64 -12.74
CA ASP A 675 12.31 23.49 -13.08
C ASP A 675 11.31 23.10 -11.97
N ALA A 676 11.41 23.71 -10.77
CA ALA A 676 10.50 23.41 -9.67
C ALA A 676 9.12 24.03 -9.86
N ILE A 677 8.09 23.19 -9.70
CA ILE A 677 6.70 23.44 -10.05
C ILE A 677 5.93 23.86 -8.79
N ASP A 678 5.25 25.01 -8.85
CA ASP A 678 4.30 25.40 -7.81
C ASP A 678 3.06 24.51 -7.89
N TRP A 679 2.85 23.73 -6.84
CA TRP A 679 1.62 22.95 -6.71
C TRP A 679 0.46 23.89 -6.44
N ILE A 680 -0.65 23.72 -7.15
CA ILE A 680 -1.80 24.63 -7.02
C ILE A 680 -2.77 24.07 -5.97
N LEU A 681 -3.45 24.96 -5.25
CA LEU A 681 -4.52 24.56 -4.31
C LEU A 681 -5.65 23.85 -5.07
N PRO A 682 -6.19 22.75 -4.52
CA PRO A 682 -7.35 22.12 -5.11
C PRO A 682 -8.55 23.04 -5.08
N ALA A 683 -9.34 23.01 -6.14
CA ALA A 683 -10.61 23.72 -6.23
C ALA A 683 -11.74 22.75 -6.57
N ASP A 684 -12.93 23.00 -6.08
CA ASP A 684 -14.14 22.29 -6.50
C ASP A 684 -14.68 22.98 -7.75
N ALA A 685 -14.78 22.20 -8.83
CA ALA A 685 -15.25 22.69 -10.10
C ALA A 685 -16.77 22.57 -10.19
N SER A 686 -17.42 23.60 -10.72
CA SER A 686 -18.83 23.56 -11.11
C SER A 686 -19.04 24.32 -12.42
N ALA A 687 -20.11 24.01 -13.12
CA ALA A 687 -20.50 24.69 -14.36
C ALA A 687 -22.01 24.90 -14.41
N SER A 688 -22.46 25.82 -15.25
CA SER A 688 -23.89 26.06 -15.53
C SER A 688 -24.60 24.82 -16.05
N HIS A 689 -23.88 23.97 -16.79
CA HIS A 689 -24.35 22.70 -17.32
C HIS A 689 -23.16 21.78 -17.62
N VAL A 690 -23.36 20.47 -17.52
CA VAL A 690 -22.37 19.44 -17.86
C VAL A 690 -23.10 18.30 -18.56
N TRP A 691 -22.63 17.93 -19.76
CA TRP A 691 -23.19 16.79 -20.48
C TRP A 691 -23.07 15.48 -19.68
N GLY A 692 -24.10 14.62 -19.71
CA GLY A 692 -24.12 13.39 -18.91
C GLY A 692 -23.02 12.37 -19.21
N GLY A 693 -22.35 12.49 -20.36
CA GLY A 693 -21.18 11.67 -20.73
C GLY A 693 -19.83 12.29 -20.35
N ASP A 694 -19.83 13.50 -19.79
CA ASP A 694 -18.65 14.30 -19.46
C ASP A 694 -18.50 14.45 -17.93
N SER A 695 -17.40 15.06 -17.48
CA SER A 695 -17.11 15.25 -16.05
C SER A 695 -16.70 16.68 -15.75
N VAL A 696 -17.35 17.30 -14.77
CA VAL A 696 -17.00 18.65 -14.30
C VAL A 696 -15.60 18.73 -13.71
N ALA A 697 -15.09 17.61 -13.18
CA ALA A 697 -13.75 17.53 -12.62
C ALA A 697 -12.67 17.75 -13.70
N ALA A 698 -12.98 17.50 -14.98
CA ALA A 698 -12.06 17.74 -16.09
C ALA A 698 -11.65 19.22 -16.23
N ILE A 699 -12.38 20.15 -15.60
CA ILE A 699 -11.99 21.56 -15.60
C ILE A 699 -10.63 21.76 -14.89
N ASN A 700 -10.25 20.95 -13.91
CA ASN A 700 -9.01 21.13 -13.14
C ASN A 700 -8.41 19.81 -12.63
N ASP A 701 -8.55 18.72 -13.40
CA ASP A 701 -8.01 17.41 -13.03
C ASP A 701 -6.49 17.28 -13.30
N GLY A 702 -5.89 18.31 -13.92
CA GLY A 702 -4.46 18.39 -14.15
C GLY A 702 -3.98 17.62 -15.38
N LYS A 703 -4.88 17.03 -16.18
CA LYS A 703 -4.52 16.35 -17.42
C LYS A 703 -4.24 17.36 -18.51
N ILE A 704 -3.07 17.25 -19.12
CA ILE A 704 -2.64 18.18 -20.17
C ILE A 704 -3.19 17.66 -21.51
N PRO A 705 -4.04 18.43 -22.22
CA PRO A 705 -4.57 17.98 -23.51
C PRO A 705 -3.48 17.97 -24.58
N ALA A 706 -3.47 16.94 -25.43
CA ALA A 706 -2.58 16.89 -26.59
C ALA A 706 -3.03 17.86 -27.71
N ALA A 707 -4.34 18.09 -27.83
CA ALA A 707 -4.98 18.97 -28.79
C ALA A 707 -6.35 19.43 -28.27
N SER A 708 -6.98 20.44 -28.89
CA SER A 708 -8.35 20.85 -28.55
C SER A 708 -9.40 19.79 -28.85
N ASN A 709 -9.10 18.84 -29.73
CA ASN A 709 -9.96 17.70 -30.06
C ASN A 709 -9.52 16.40 -29.35
N ASP A 710 -8.86 16.51 -28.20
CA ASP A 710 -8.35 15.34 -27.48
C ASP A 710 -9.51 14.60 -26.77
N HIS A 711 -9.88 13.45 -27.32
CA HIS A 711 -10.89 12.55 -26.74
C HIS A 711 -10.29 11.50 -25.80
N THR A 712 -8.98 11.49 -25.58
CA THR A 712 -8.28 10.48 -24.75
C THR A 712 -8.30 10.83 -23.25
N ILE A 713 -8.66 12.07 -22.92
CA ILE A 713 -8.84 12.56 -21.55
C ILE A 713 -10.32 12.90 -21.29
N PRO A 714 -10.76 12.89 -20.02
CA PRO A 714 -12.06 13.47 -19.64
C PRO A 714 -12.15 14.93 -20.08
N ARG A 715 -13.38 15.38 -20.36
CA ARG A 715 -13.69 16.76 -20.73
C ARG A 715 -14.93 17.21 -19.98
N MET A 716 -15.12 18.53 -19.92
CA MET A 716 -16.38 19.14 -19.54
C MET A 716 -16.93 19.89 -20.77
N THR A 717 -18.14 19.56 -21.21
CA THR A 717 -18.84 20.34 -22.23
C THR A 717 -20.20 20.80 -21.74
N TRP A 718 -20.66 21.92 -22.30
CA TRP A 718 -22.04 22.41 -22.15
C TRP A 718 -22.98 21.77 -23.18
N TRP A 719 -22.63 20.64 -23.79
CA TRP A 719 -23.51 19.97 -24.74
C TRP A 719 -24.81 19.52 -24.02
N ASP A 720 -26.01 19.80 -24.54
CA ASP A 720 -26.37 20.23 -25.89
C ASP A 720 -26.75 21.72 -26.05
N HIS A 721 -26.30 22.60 -25.15
CA HIS A 721 -26.57 24.04 -25.24
C HIS A 721 -25.79 24.69 -26.40
N LEU A 722 -26.49 25.44 -27.26
CA LEU A 722 -25.92 26.05 -28.48
C LEU A 722 -26.03 27.58 -28.47
N GLY A 723 -24.92 28.27 -28.66
CA GLY A 723 -24.90 29.74 -28.74
C GLY A 723 -25.33 30.50 -27.47
N THR A 724 -25.47 29.82 -26.33
CA THR A 724 -25.90 30.38 -25.05
C THR A 724 -24.75 31.06 -24.30
N SER A 725 -25.10 31.84 -23.27
CA SER A 725 -24.16 32.31 -22.25
C SER A 725 -24.07 31.27 -21.12
N GLU A 726 -22.87 30.80 -20.85
CA GLU A 726 -22.57 29.73 -19.89
C GLU A 726 -21.53 30.21 -18.85
N TRP A 727 -21.33 29.43 -17.80
CA TRP A 727 -20.22 29.64 -16.87
C TRP A 727 -19.58 28.34 -16.41
N ALA A 728 -18.29 28.43 -16.09
CA ALA A 728 -17.54 27.44 -15.32
C ALA A 728 -16.87 28.16 -14.16
N GLN A 729 -16.75 27.53 -13.01
CA GLN A 729 -16.11 28.13 -11.84
C GLN A 729 -15.30 27.12 -11.03
N LEU A 730 -14.35 27.66 -10.28
CA LEU A 730 -13.51 26.99 -9.31
C LEU A 730 -13.78 27.63 -7.96
N ASP A 731 -14.28 26.86 -7.00
CA ASP A 731 -14.47 27.28 -5.62
C ASP A 731 -13.35 26.68 -4.75
N TYR A 732 -12.70 27.52 -3.95
CA TYR A 732 -11.60 27.13 -3.08
C TYR A 732 -12.04 27.11 -1.62
N ALA A 733 -11.67 26.04 -0.91
CA ALA A 733 -11.92 25.93 0.52
C ALA A 733 -11.18 27.00 1.36
N ALA A 734 -10.12 27.59 0.80
CA ALA A 734 -9.37 28.70 1.39
C ALA A 734 -8.97 29.70 0.30
N SER A 735 -8.77 30.97 0.68
CA SER A 735 -8.43 32.01 -0.28
C SER A 735 -7.13 31.71 -1.03
N VAL A 736 -7.16 31.78 -2.35
CA VAL A 736 -6.01 31.77 -3.24
C VAL A 736 -5.65 33.19 -3.64
N THR A 737 -4.35 33.51 -3.72
CA THR A 737 -3.90 34.75 -4.38
C THR A 737 -3.37 34.39 -5.77
N THR A 738 -3.97 34.99 -6.79
CA THR A 738 -3.66 34.69 -8.19
C THR A 738 -3.68 35.95 -9.03
N SER A 739 -2.82 36.00 -10.04
CA SER A 739 -2.73 37.08 -11.02
C SER A 739 -2.72 36.57 -12.46
N ALA A 740 -2.90 35.26 -12.66
CA ALA A 740 -3.03 34.67 -13.98
C ALA A 740 -3.82 33.36 -13.96
N VAL A 741 -4.55 33.11 -15.05
CA VAL A 741 -5.19 31.82 -15.33
C VAL A 741 -4.90 31.41 -16.76
N ALA A 742 -5.08 30.13 -17.07
CA ALA A 742 -5.02 29.64 -18.45
C ALA A 742 -6.08 28.58 -18.71
N VAL A 743 -6.87 28.76 -19.77
CA VAL A 743 -7.95 27.82 -20.15
C VAL A 743 -7.60 27.13 -21.46
N TYR A 744 -7.74 25.81 -21.49
CA TYR A 744 -7.64 24.99 -22.68
C TYR A 744 -9.05 24.61 -23.15
N TRP A 745 -9.45 25.12 -24.31
CA TRP A 745 -10.80 24.92 -24.85
C TRP A 745 -10.91 23.60 -25.63
N PHE A 746 -12.05 22.93 -25.46
CA PHE A 746 -12.45 21.77 -26.26
C PHE A 746 -13.06 22.23 -27.60
N ASP A 747 -12.67 21.57 -28.68
CA ASP A 747 -13.19 21.79 -30.02
C ASP A 747 -13.11 20.49 -30.83
N ASP A 748 -14.26 19.99 -31.26
CA ASP A 748 -14.40 18.73 -32.01
C ASP A 748 -14.74 18.96 -33.49
N THR A 749 -14.23 20.05 -34.06
CA THR A 749 -14.43 20.37 -35.48
C THR A 749 -14.14 19.16 -36.37
N GLY A 750 -15.15 18.77 -37.15
CA GLY A 750 -15.09 17.65 -38.10
C GLY A 750 -15.87 16.41 -37.67
N THR A 751 -16.11 16.22 -36.37
CA THR A 751 -16.81 15.04 -35.83
C THR A 751 -17.99 15.41 -34.94
N GLY A 752 -17.95 16.56 -34.25
CA GLY A 752 -19.02 17.00 -33.37
C GLY A 752 -19.39 18.49 -33.51
N GLN A 753 -20.13 18.97 -32.51
CA GLN A 753 -20.75 20.30 -32.49
C GLN A 753 -20.24 21.20 -31.35
N CYS A 754 -19.09 20.88 -30.73
CA CYS A 754 -18.41 21.75 -29.78
C CYS A 754 -17.32 22.60 -30.47
N ARG A 755 -17.31 23.91 -30.22
CA ARG A 755 -16.26 24.81 -30.69
C ARG A 755 -15.67 25.60 -29.54
N VAL A 756 -14.46 26.13 -29.74
CA VAL A 756 -13.95 27.19 -28.86
C VAL A 756 -14.95 28.35 -28.79
N PRO A 757 -15.11 29.01 -27.63
CA PRO A 757 -16.17 30.00 -27.45
C PRO A 757 -16.01 31.22 -28.36
N ALA A 758 -17.08 32.01 -28.48
CA ALA A 758 -17.06 33.30 -29.15
C ALA A 758 -16.26 34.32 -28.33
N SER A 759 -16.46 34.32 -27.02
CA SER A 759 -15.73 35.14 -26.06
C SER A 759 -15.84 34.56 -24.66
N TRP A 760 -14.99 35.02 -23.75
CA TRP A 760 -15.10 34.76 -22.33
C TRP A 760 -14.46 35.89 -21.52
N ASP A 761 -14.82 35.97 -20.24
CA ASP A 761 -14.20 36.87 -19.26
C ASP A 761 -14.14 36.21 -17.88
N LEU A 762 -13.31 36.77 -16.99
CA LEU A 762 -13.06 36.22 -15.66
C LEU A 762 -13.62 37.11 -14.54
N GLN A 763 -14.29 36.47 -13.59
CA GLN A 763 -14.70 37.06 -12.32
C GLN A 763 -14.00 36.37 -11.15
N TRP A 764 -13.79 37.12 -10.07
CA TRP A 764 -13.33 36.63 -8.77
C TRP A 764 -14.38 36.92 -7.70
N ARG A 765 -14.46 36.08 -6.68
CA ARG A 765 -15.33 36.29 -5.52
C ARG A 765 -14.60 37.14 -4.49
N ASP A 766 -15.11 38.32 -4.19
CA ASP A 766 -14.53 39.23 -3.20
C ASP A 766 -14.76 38.75 -1.77
N THR A 767 -14.16 39.43 -0.80
CA THR A 767 -14.26 39.08 0.63
C THR A 767 -15.67 39.21 1.19
N ALA A 768 -16.57 39.94 0.51
CA ALA A 768 -17.99 40.01 0.83
C ALA A 768 -18.82 38.93 0.12
N GLY A 769 -18.18 38.01 -0.61
CA GLY A 769 -18.84 36.95 -1.36
C GLY A 769 -19.43 37.38 -2.70
N GLN A 770 -19.16 38.60 -3.18
CA GLN A 770 -19.70 39.10 -4.44
C GLN A 770 -18.75 38.81 -5.62
N TRP A 771 -19.32 38.43 -6.77
CA TRP A 771 -18.56 38.24 -7.99
C TRP A 771 -18.20 39.58 -8.64
N ARG A 772 -16.90 39.82 -8.81
CA ARG A 772 -16.32 41.02 -9.41
C ARG A 772 -15.52 40.65 -10.64
N PRO A 773 -15.58 41.40 -11.76
CA PRO A 773 -14.64 41.22 -12.86
C PRO A 773 -13.20 41.42 -12.38
N VAL A 774 -12.25 40.64 -12.93
CA VAL A 774 -10.83 40.93 -12.72
C VAL A 774 -10.44 42.21 -13.46
N THR A 775 -9.51 42.98 -12.88
CA THR A 775 -9.04 44.25 -13.47
C THR A 775 -7.64 44.09 -14.07
N GLY A 776 -7.30 44.92 -15.06
CA GLY A 776 -6.00 44.86 -15.73
C GLY A 776 -5.74 43.57 -16.53
N ALA A 777 -6.81 42.90 -16.99
CA ALA A 777 -6.69 41.66 -17.73
C ALA A 777 -5.99 41.84 -19.10
N SER A 778 -5.12 40.90 -19.46
CA SER A 778 -4.65 40.73 -20.83
C SER A 778 -5.76 40.14 -21.71
N ALA A 779 -5.49 39.96 -23.02
CA ALA A 779 -6.49 39.45 -23.95
C ALA A 779 -7.00 38.05 -23.56
N TYR A 780 -8.33 37.87 -23.62
CA TYR A 780 -9.01 36.58 -23.41
C TYR A 780 -8.99 35.77 -24.72
N GLY A 781 -7.98 34.90 -24.86
CA GLY A 781 -7.79 34.09 -26.06
C GLY A 781 -8.77 32.92 -26.20
N VAL A 782 -9.00 32.48 -27.44
CA VAL A 782 -9.76 31.26 -27.79
C VAL A 782 -9.02 30.42 -28.84
N ALA A 783 -7.69 30.50 -28.86
CA ALA A 783 -6.85 29.75 -29.78
C ALA A 783 -6.94 28.24 -29.50
N LEU A 784 -6.97 27.47 -30.59
CA LEU A 784 -6.94 26.01 -30.57
C LEU A 784 -5.56 25.49 -30.17
N ASN A 785 -5.54 24.27 -29.62
CA ASN A 785 -4.33 23.49 -29.35
C ASN A 785 -3.33 24.18 -28.41
N THR A 786 -3.82 25.06 -27.52
CA THR A 786 -2.97 25.79 -26.60
C THR A 786 -3.76 26.26 -25.38
N PHE A 787 -3.03 26.55 -24.32
CA PHE A 787 -3.56 27.26 -23.16
C PHE A 787 -3.75 28.75 -23.50
N ASN A 788 -4.97 29.23 -23.33
CA ASN A 788 -5.33 30.63 -23.49
C ASN A 788 -5.09 31.34 -22.16
N ARG A 789 -3.84 31.80 -21.97
CA ARG A 789 -3.38 32.42 -20.73
C ARG A 789 -3.81 33.89 -20.64
N VAL A 790 -4.35 34.27 -19.49
CA VAL A 790 -4.78 35.63 -19.14
C VAL A 790 -4.08 36.06 -17.86
N THR A 791 -3.36 37.17 -17.89
CA THR A 791 -2.83 37.84 -16.68
C THR A 791 -3.75 38.98 -16.26
N PHE A 792 -3.84 39.27 -14.97
CA PHE A 792 -4.66 40.35 -14.40
C PHE A 792 -4.03 40.86 -13.11
N ALA A 793 -4.55 41.97 -12.56
CA ALA A 793 -4.10 42.48 -11.27
C ALA A 793 -4.34 41.41 -10.17
N PRO A 794 -3.37 41.14 -9.26
CA PRO A 794 -3.51 40.10 -8.26
C PRO A 794 -4.82 40.22 -7.45
N VAL A 795 -5.56 39.11 -7.34
CA VAL A 795 -6.77 39.00 -6.52
C VAL A 795 -6.58 37.92 -5.46
N THR A 796 -7.14 38.14 -4.28
CA THR A 796 -7.24 37.13 -3.23
C THR A 796 -8.69 36.69 -3.12
N THR A 797 -8.99 35.43 -3.42
CA THR A 797 -10.36 34.97 -3.62
C THR A 797 -10.59 33.53 -3.19
N THR A 798 -11.82 33.19 -2.81
CA THR A 798 -12.29 31.81 -2.64
C THR A 798 -13.05 31.28 -3.86
N GLY A 799 -13.12 32.05 -4.96
CA GLY A 799 -13.81 31.61 -6.16
C GLY A 799 -13.36 32.34 -7.41
N LEU A 800 -13.13 31.59 -8.49
CA LEU A 800 -12.93 32.13 -9.83
C LEU A 800 -14.03 31.63 -10.75
N ARG A 801 -14.58 32.50 -11.60
CA ARG A 801 -15.64 32.14 -12.55
C ARG A 801 -15.31 32.66 -13.94
N ALA A 802 -15.21 31.74 -14.90
CA ALA A 802 -15.17 32.04 -16.32
C ALA A 802 -16.61 32.18 -16.82
N ARG A 803 -16.97 33.36 -17.33
CA ARG A 803 -18.22 33.57 -18.05
C ARG A 803 -17.93 33.39 -19.53
N VAL A 804 -18.70 32.55 -20.21
CA VAL A 804 -18.39 32.07 -21.54
C VAL A 804 -19.57 32.32 -22.46
N GLN A 805 -19.33 32.89 -23.63
CA GLN A 805 -20.33 33.03 -24.68
C GLN A 805 -20.05 32.01 -25.78
N LEU A 806 -20.96 31.07 -25.98
CA LEU A 806 -20.86 30.08 -27.05
C LEU A 806 -21.13 30.71 -28.42
N ARG A 807 -20.60 30.11 -29.48
CA ARG A 807 -20.84 30.55 -30.86
C ARG A 807 -22.22 30.10 -31.33
N ALA A 808 -22.87 30.90 -32.17
CA ALA A 808 -24.19 30.57 -32.69
C ALA A 808 -24.20 29.19 -33.38
N GLY A 809 -25.18 28.35 -33.02
CA GLY A 809 -25.40 27.03 -33.64
C GLY A 809 -24.45 25.91 -33.21
N VAL A 810 -23.53 26.15 -32.27
CA VAL A 810 -22.60 25.15 -31.73
C VAL A 810 -22.46 25.29 -30.20
N SER A 811 -22.06 24.21 -29.55
CA SER A 811 -21.73 24.19 -28.12
C SER A 811 -20.24 24.51 -27.89
N GLY A 812 -19.73 24.27 -26.68
CA GLY A 812 -18.32 24.38 -26.33
C GLY A 812 -17.96 23.57 -25.08
N GLY A 813 -16.69 23.58 -24.70
CA GLY A 813 -16.22 22.90 -23.50
C GLY A 813 -14.83 23.31 -23.06
N ILE A 814 -14.44 22.84 -21.88
CA ILE A 814 -13.12 23.04 -21.28
C ILE A 814 -12.47 21.66 -21.11
N LEU A 815 -11.21 21.57 -21.52
CA LEU A 815 -10.36 20.41 -21.29
C LEU A 815 -9.50 20.56 -20.04
N GLU A 816 -9.09 21.79 -19.69
CA GLU A 816 -8.31 22.08 -18.49
C GLU A 816 -8.31 23.59 -18.22
N TRP A 817 -8.36 23.99 -16.95
CA TRP A 817 -8.28 25.37 -16.47
C TRP A 817 -7.27 25.46 -15.32
N ARG A 818 -6.13 26.09 -15.61
CA ARG A 818 -5.06 26.35 -14.64
C ARG A 818 -5.22 27.70 -13.99
N VAL A 819 -4.95 27.73 -12.69
CA VAL A 819 -4.89 28.96 -11.91
C VAL A 819 -3.46 29.10 -11.40
N GLU A 820 -2.77 30.12 -11.87
CA GLU A 820 -1.41 30.41 -11.43
C GLU A 820 -1.52 31.28 -10.17
N GLY A 821 -1.35 30.64 -9.02
CA GLY A 821 -1.47 31.33 -7.74
C GLY A 821 -0.74 30.62 -6.63
N THR A 822 -0.29 31.41 -5.66
CA THR A 822 0.11 30.89 -4.36
C THR A 822 -1.13 30.83 -3.47
N PRO A 823 -1.20 29.96 -2.45
CA PRO A 823 -2.14 30.17 -1.36
C PRO A 823 -2.06 31.62 -0.96
N GLY A 824 -3.21 32.27 -0.74
CA GLY A 824 -3.18 33.60 -0.15
C GLY A 824 -2.31 33.51 1.09
N ALA A 825 -1.28 34.35 1.19
CA ALA A 825 -0.39 34.35 2.33
C ALA A 825 -1.26 34.28 3.58
N VAL A 826 -1.10 33.23 4.40
CA VAL A 826 -1.89 33.11 5.63
C VAL A 826 -1.49 34.27 6.50
N THR A 827 -2.29 35.33 6.50
CA THR A 827 -2.05 36.51 7.33
C THR A 827 -2.42 36.15 8.75
N TRP A 828 -1.39 36.00 9.58
CA TRP A 828 -1.51 35.93 11.02
C TRP A 828 -1.48 37.35 11.55
N ASN A 829 -2.42 37.67 12.43
CA ASN A 829 -2.62 39.00 12.98
C ASN A 829 -2.45 38.93 14.49
N ARG A 830 -2.09 40.04 15.11
CA ARG A 830 -2.24 40.19 16.55
C ARG A 830 -3.63 40.72 16.86
N ILE A 831 -4.17 40.37 18.02
CA ILE A 831 -5.44 40.90 18.50
C ILE A 831 -5.13 41.75 19.73
N GLN A 832 -5.02 43.06 19.54
CA GLN A 832 -4.60 44.03 20.54
C GLN A 832 -5.77 44.55 21.37
N ASN A 833 -5.63 44.57 22.69
CA ASN A 833 -6.59 45.14 23.61
C ASN A 833 -6.42 46.67 23.75
N ARG A 834 -7.51 47.44 23.74
CA ARG A 834 -7.46 48.91 23.82
C ARG A 834 -7.01 49.44 25.18
N ASN A 835 -7.40 48.77 26.26
CA ASN A 835 -7.09 49.23 27.62
C ASN A 835 -5.61 49.07 27.97
N SER A 836 -4.99 47.94 27.60
CA SER A 836 -3.62 47.60 27.99
C SER A 836 -2.58 47.77 26.87
N SER A 837 -3.01 47.93 25.62
CA SER A 837 -2.18 47.83 24.41
C SER A 837 -1.48 46.47 24.20
N LYS A 838 -1.80 45.46 25.02
CA LYS A 838 -1.26 44.08 24.93
C LYS A 838 -2.02 43.26 23.90
N VAL A 839 -1.47 42.11 23.52
CA VAL A 839 -2.04 41.20 22.52
C VAL A 839 -2.58 39.93 23.15
N LEU A 840 -3.57 39.34 22.50
CA LEU A 840 -4.14 38.04 22.85
C LEU A 840 -3.08 36.94 22.68
N GLY A 841 -2.93 36.07 23.68
CA GLY A 841 -1.97 34.97 23.68
C GLY A 841 -2.49 33.74 24.43
N VAL A 842 -1.73 32.65 24.40
CA VAL A 842 -2.07 31.41 25.10
C VAL A 842 -1.06 31.18 26.20
N ALA A 843 -1.54 30.99 27.43
CA ALA A 843 -0.68 30.86 28.60
C ALA A 843 0.37 29.75 28.40
N GLY A 844 1.65 30.11 28.53
CA GLY A 844 2.77 29.19 28.39
C GLY A 844 2.95 28.60 26.98
N MET A 845 2.40 29.23 25.94
CA MET A 845 2.39 28.71 24.56
C MET A 845 1.79 27.29 24.48
N SER A 846 0.88 26.95 25.40
CA SER A 846 0.30 25.62 25.47
C SER A 846 -0.43 25.27 24.17
N VAL A 847 -0.35 24.00 23.76
CA VAL A 847 -1.09 23.44 22.61
C VAL A 847 -2.25 22.54 23.04
N ALA A 848 -2.52 22.44 24.34
CA ALA A 848 -3.58 21.61 24.91
C ALA A 848 -4.96 22.25 24.77
N ASN A 849 -6.01 21.42 24.75
CA ASN A 849 -7.39 21.85 24.93
C ASN A 849 -7.60 22.46 26.32
N SER A 850 -8.52 23.43 26.39
CA SER A 850 -8.81 24.20 27.61
C SER A 850 -7.60 24.98 28.14
N ALA A 851 -6.56 25.20 27.33
CA ALA A 851 -5.47 26.08 27.71
C ALA A 851 -5.96 27.52 27.80
N ASN A 852 -5.58 28.19 28.88
CA ASN A 852 -6.07 29.53 29.22
C ASN A 852 -5.60 30.57 28.21
N VAL A 853 -6.53 31.41 27.74
CA VAL A 853 -6.21 32.55 26.89
C VAL A 853 -6.02 33.78 27.78
N VAL A 854 -4.96 34.52 27.47
CA VAL A 854 -4.50 35.65 28.27
C VAL A 854 -4.19 36.84 27.36
N GLN A 855 -3.98 38.01 27.95
CA GLN A 855 -3.24 39.06 27.28
C GLN A 855 -1.78 39.08 27.72
N PHE A 856 -0.89 39.49 26.81
CA PHE A 856 0.54 39.59 27.06
C PHE A 856 1.17 40.67 26.18
N ASP A 857 2.30 41.25 26.60
CA ASP A 857 3.11 42.12 25.74
C ASP A 857 3.52 41.36 24.47
N ASP A 858 3.43 41.97 23.29
CA ASP A 858 3.84 41.27 22.07
C ASP A 858 5.36 41.03 22.07
N ASN A 859 5.74 39.77 22.22
CA ASN A 859 7.13 39.33 22.29
C ASN A 859 7.57 38.58 21.02
N GLY A 860 6.73 38.57 19.96
CA GLY A 860 7.04 37.91 18.70
C GLY A 860 6.75 36.40 18.64
N THR A 861 6.25 35.77 19.70
CA THR A 861 5.96 34.32 19.69
C THR A 861 4.68 33.98 18.90
N LEU A 862 4.59 32.70 18.51
CA LEU A 862 3.52 32.19 17.65
C LEU A 862 2.17 32.05 18.38
N ASP A 863 2.14 32.01 19.71
CA ASP A 863 0.89 31.95 20.47
C ASP A 863 0.13 33.29 20.45
N HIS A 864 0.80 34.39 20.05
CA HIS A 864 0.18 35.69 19.82
C HIS A 864 -0.40 35.85 18.41
N ASP A 865 -0.13 34.90 17.51
CA ASP A 865 -0.58 34.93 16.12
C ASP A 865 -1.96 34.27 15.98
N TRP A 866 -2.93 35.05 15.52
CA TRP A 866 -4.30 34.59 15.32
C TRP A 866 -4.75 34.83 13.87
N ARG A 867 -5.59 33.95 13.36
CA ARG A 867 -6.29 34.16 12.08
C ARG A 867 -7.79 33.99 12.23
N LEU A 868 -8.53 34.80 11.49
CA LEU A 868 -9.99 34.71 11.43
C LEU A 868 -10.36 33.74 10.30
N LEU A 869 -10.98 32.61 10.65
CA LEU A 869 -11.48 31.61 9.72
C LEU A 869 -12.98 31.83 9.50
N PRO A 870 -13.44 32.17 8.28
CA PRO A 870 -14.86 32.32 8.00
C PRO A 870 -15.66 31.05 8.35
N SER A 871 -16.83 31.22 8.94
CA SER A 871 -17.76 30.15 9.33
C SER A 871 -19.20 30.38 8.82
N GLY A 872 -19.38 31.28 7.84
CA GLY A 872 -20.67 31.63 7.24
C GLY A 872 -21.31 32.88 7.84
N GLY A 873 -21.91 33.73 7.00
CA GLY A 873 -22.41 35.04 7.41
C GLY A 873 -21.29 35.93 7.97
N ASP A 874 -21.57 36.64 9.07
CA ASP A 874 -20.60 37.50 9.77
C ASP A 874 -19.80 36.76 10.86
N TRP A 875 -19.84 35.42 10.90
CA TRP A 875 -19.22 34.61 11.95
C TRP A 875 -17.89 34.00 11.52
N PHE A 876 -16.96 33.90 12.46
CA PHE A 876 -15.64 33.31 12.26
C PHE A 876 -15.19 32.50 13.47
N ARG A 877 -14.31 31.54 13.23
CA ARG A 877 -13.45 30.93 14.26
C ARG A 877 -12.15 31.72 14.35
N ILE A 878 -11.69 32.02 15.55
CA ILE A 878 -10.39 32.70 15.75
C ILE A 878 -9.36 31.61 16.06
N GLN A 879 -8.48 31.27 15.11
CA GLN A 879 -7.53 30.17 15.26
C GLN A 879 -6.14 30.67 15.62
N ASN A 880 -5.49 30.00 16.58
CA ASN A 880 -4.13 30.27 17.00
C ASN A 880 -3.09 29.60 16.08
N ARG A 881 -1.98 30.27 15.78
CA ARG A 881 -0.91 29.73 14.91
C ARG A 881 -0.10 28.62 15.55
N ASN A 882 0.19 28.75 16.84
CA ASN A 882 1.05 27.81 17.56
C ASN A 882 0.37 26.45 17.76
N SER A 883 -0.91 26.45 18.11
CA SER A 883 -1.66 25.23 18.43
C SER A 883 -2.58 24.73 17.30
N LEU A 884 -2.91 25.59 16.32
CA LEU A 884 -3.97 25.38 15.33
C LEU A 884 -5.37 25.15 15.94
N LYS A 885 -5.55 25.47 17.23
CA LYS A 885 -6.85 25.40 17.93
C LYS A 885 -7.62 26.71 17.81
N VAL A 886 -8.91 26.68 18.05
CA VAL A 886 -9.80 27.84 17.96
C VAL A 886 -10.13 28.41 19.33
N LEU A 887 -10.41 29.71 19.38
CA LEU A 887 -10.85 30.43 20.56
C LEU A 887 -12.27 29.96 20.94
N GLY A 888 -12.46 29.54 22.19
CA GLY A 888 -13.73 29.06 22.73
C GLY A 888 -13.98 29.56 24.15
N VAL A 889 -15.17 29.29 24.68
CA VAL A 889 -15.51 29.63 26.07
C VAL A 889 -15.56 28.34 26.88
N ASP A 890 -14.80 28.31 27.98
CA ASP A 890 -14.62 27.09 28.78
C ASP A 890 -15.98 26.52 29.24
N GLY A 891 -16.22 25.26 28.91
CA GLY A 891 -17.47 24.56 29.19
C GLY A 891 -18.72 25.16 28.52
N MET A 892 -18.57 25.92 27.42
CA MET A 892 -19.66 26.66 26.75
C MET A 892 -20.44 27.59 27.70
N SER A 893 -19.81 28.04 28.79
CA SER A 893 -20.48 28.85 29.80
C SER A 893 -21.06 30.12 29.19
N THR A 894 -22.18 30.60 29.72
CA THR A 894 -22.81 31.89 29.33
C THR A 894 -22.68 32.94 30.42
N ALA A 895 -21.97 32.62 31.51
CA ALA A 895 -21.75 33.52 32.64
C ALA A 895 -20.73 34.63 32.32
N ASN A 896 -20.89 35.76 32.99
CA ASN A 896 -19.86 36.80 33.03
C ASN A 896 -18.59 36.27 33.72
N SER A 897 -17.44 36.73 33.24
CA SER A 897 -16.11 36.26 33.69
C SER A 897 -15.84 34.78 33.42
N ALA A 898 -16.62 34.12 32.55
CA ALA A 898 -16.26 32.79 32.08
C ALA A 898 -14.96 32.84 31.28
N ARG A 899 -14.08 31.86 31.53
CA ARG A 899 -12.74 31.81 30.93
C ARG A 899 -12.82 31.60 29.43
N VAL A 900 -12.00 32.32 28.71
CA VAL A 900 -11.76 32.05 27.30
C VAL A 900 -10.54 31.15 27.18
N VAL A 901 -10.67 30.12 26.35
CA VAL A 901 -9.67 29.07 26.16
C VAL A 901 -9.41 28.86 24.69
N GLN A 902 -8.36 28.10 24.37
CA GLN A 902 -8.28 27.44 23.07
C GLN A 902 -8.81 26.01 23.17
N PHE A 903 -9.45 25.53 22.11
CA PHE A 903 -9.97 24.18 22.01
C PHE A 903 -9.93 23.68 20.57
N ASP A 904 -9.83 22.37 20.36
CA ASP A 904 -10.01 21.77 19.04
C ASP A 904 -11.41 22.10 18.52
N ASP A 905 -11.53 22.49 17.27
CA ASP A 905 -12.84 22.85 16.75
C ASP A 905 -13.76 21.62 16.67
N ASN A 906 -14.82 21.62 17.48
CA ASN A 906 -15.84 20.58 17.56
C ASN A 906 -17.20 21.07 16.99
N GLY A 907 -17.22 22.24 16.34
CA GLY A 907 -18.40 22.80 15.68
C GLY A 907 -19.43 23.46 16.60
N THR A 908 -19.14 23.66 17.89
CA THR A 908 -20.07 24.29 18.83
C THR A 908 -20.11 25.82 18.70
N SER A 909 -21.24 26.42 19.10
CA SER A 909 -21.50 27.86 18.97
C SER A 909 -20.56 28.75 19.80
N ASP A 910 -19.93 28.23 20.86
CA ASP A 910 -19.00 28.99 21.68
C ASP A 910 -17.64 29.22 21.00
N HIS A 911 -17.35 28.51 19.91
CA HIS A 911 -16.18 28.73 19.05
C HIS A 911 -16.40 29.79 17.97
N LEU A 912 -17.64 30.27 17.82
CA LEU A 912 -18.05 31.20 16.77
C LEU A 912 -18.12 32.62 17.32
N TRP A 913 -17.41 33.52 16.66
CA TRP A 913 -17.23 34.90 17.07
C TRP A 913 -17.61 35.87 15.93
N LYS A 914 -18.03 37.08 16.29
CA LYS A 914 -18.38 38.17 15.36
C LYS A 914 -17.66 39.45 15.77
N LEU A 915 -17.08 40.17 14.81
CA LEU A 915 -16.47 41.48 15.02
C LEU A 915 -17.58 42.52 14.87
N VAL A 916 -17.97 43.16 15.97
CA VAL A 916 -18.94 44.26 15.95
C VAL A 916 -18.17 45.58 15.95
N PRO A 917 -18.24 46.40 14.89
CA PRO A 917 -17.50 47.66 14.81
C PRO A 917 -17.85 48.62 15.95
N ALA A 918 -16.82 49.22 16.57
CA ALA A 918 -16.95 50.19 17.65
C ALA A 918 -16.31 51.57 17.31
N GLY A 919 -15.98 51.79 16.04
CA GLY A 919 -15.34 53.02 15.53
C GLY A 919 -13.80 52.99 15.60
N ASP A 920 -13.14 53.80 14.76
CA ASP A 920 -11.68 54.01 14.74
C ASP A 920 -10.82 52.73 14.65
N GLY A 921 -11.34 51.70 13.97
CA GLY A 921 -10.67 50.40 13.81
C GLY A 921 -10.76 49.47 15.03
N TRP A 922 -11.55 49.81 16.05
CA TRP A 922 -11.82 48.96 17.21
C TRP A 922 -13.09 48.14 17.04
N TYR A 923 -13.10 46.95 17.62
CA TYR A 923 -14.20 45.99 17.56
C TYR A 923 -14.52 45.43 18.94
N LEU A 924 -15.80 45.14 19.16
CA LEU A 924 -16.20 44.15 20.16
C LEU A 924 -16.13 42.77 19.49
N ILE A 925 -15.55 41.78 20.17
CA ILE A 925 -15.52 40.40 19.67
C ILE A 925 -16.63 39.62 20.38
N GLN A 926 -17.77 39.44 19.73
CA GLN A 926 -18.99 38.87 20.30
C GLN A 926 -19.05 37.35 20.07
N ASN A 927 -19.34 36.58 21.11
CA ASN A 927 -19.54 35.13 21.05
C ASN A 927 -20.96 34.76 20.60
N GLN A 928 -21.11 33.77 19.72
CA GLN A 928 -22.43 33.35 19.20
C GLN A 928 -23.28 32.64 20.27
N ASN A 929 -22.68 31.81 21.12
CA ASN A 929 -23.40 31.03 22.12
C ASN A 929 -24.02 31.91 23.22
N SER A 930 -23.26 32.89 23.72
CA SER A 930 -23.69 33.71 24.87
C SER A 930 -24.18 35.11 24.50
N GLY A 931 -23.85 35.61 23.31
CA GLY A 931 -24.06 37.02 22.91
C GLY A 931 -23.14 38.02 23.62
N LYS A 932 -22.23 37.56 24.50
CA LYS A 932 -21.30 38.38 25.27
C LYS A 932 -20.04 38.72 24.47
N VAL A 933 -19.25 39.67 24.97
CA VAL A 933 -18.04 40.16 24.30
C VAL A 933 -16.77 39.74 25.02
N LEU A 934 -15.69 39.59 24.26
CA LEU A 934 -14.35 39.31 24.77
C LEU A 934 -13.83 40.49 25.60
N GLY A 935 -13.36 40.23 26.82
CA GLY A 935 -12.83 41.23 27.74
C GLY A 935 -11.61 40.71 28.51
N VAL A 936 -10.99 41.58 29.29
CA VAL A 936 -9.88 41.20 30.17
C VAL A 936 -10.36 41.29 31.62
N ASP A 937 -10.21 40.20 32.37
CA ASP A 937 -10.74 40.11 33.72
C ASP A 937 -10.21 41.23 34.61
N GLY A 938 -11.13 41.92 35.30
CA GLY A 938 -10.84 43.07 36.16
C GLY A 938 -10.18 44.28 35.46
N MET A 939 -10.29 44.40 34.12
CA MET A 939 -9.58 45.41 33.31
C MET A 939 -8.06 45.43 33.56
N SER A 940 -7.50 44.30 33.97
CA SER A 940 -6.08 44.21 34.32
C SER A 940 -5.21 44.64 33.13
N ALA A 941 -4.09 45.30 33.41
CA ALA A 941 -3.07 45.62 32.40
C ALA A 941 -1.82 44.73 32.53
N ALA A 942 -1.86 43.72 33.40
CA ALA A 942 -0.76 42.80 33.64
C ALA A 942 -0.61 41.75 32.53
N ASN A 943 0.63 41.29 32.33
CA ASN A 943 0.90 40.09 31.53
C ASN A 943 0.26 38.86 32.17
N SER A 944 -0.21 37.95 31.34
CA SER A 944 -0.93 36.73 31.73
C SER A 944 -2.28 37.01 32.42
N ALA A 945 -2.82 38.23 32.33
CA ALA A 945 -4.17 38.51 32.78
C ALA A 945 -5.17 37.70 31.94
N GLN A 946 -6.15 37.10 32.63
CA GLN A 946 -7.10 36.19 32.03
C GLN A 946 -8.04 36.92 31.08
N VAL A 947 -8.28 36.31 29.93
CA VAL A 947 -9.28 36.77 28.98
C VAL A 947 -10.58 36.04 29.26
N VAL A 948 -11.68 36.78 29.26
CA VAL A 948 -13.00 36.30 29.64
C VAL A 948 -14.04 36.76 28.61
N GLN A 949 -15.24 36.21 28.70
CA GLN A 949 -16.42 36.88 28.15
C GLN A 949 -17.17 37.66 29.22
N PHE A 950 -17.78 38.77 28.82
CA PHE A 950 -18.59 39.62 29.71
C PHE A 950 -19.69 40.34 28.92
N ASP A 951 -20.77 40.73 29.59
CA ASP A 951 -21.75 41.65 29.00
C ASP A 951 -21.09 42.98 28.62
N ASN A 952 -21.41 43.54 27.47
CA ASN A 952 -20.82 44.80 27.08
C ASN A 952 -21.28 45.95 28.01
N ASN A 953 -20.38 46.43 28.88
CA ASN A 953 -20.60 47.52 29.82
C ASN A 953 -19.90 48.84 29.38
N GLY A 954 -19.34 48.88 28.17
CA GLY A 954 -18.68 50.06 27.60
C GLY A 954 -17.24 50.32 28.06
N THR A 955 -16.61 49.42 28.83
CA THR A 955 -15.21 49.58 29.25
C THR A 955 -14.22 49.31 28.11
N LEU A 956 -13.03 49.89 28.22
CA LEU A 956 -12.02 49.82 27.16
C LEU A 956 -11.41 48.43 26.99
N ASP A 957 -11.46 47.56 28.00
CA ASP A 957 -10.91 46.21 27.92
C ASP A 957 -11.75 45.28 27.03
N HIS A 958 -12.98 45.67 26.67
CA HIS A 958 -13.83 44.95 25.71
C HIS A 958 -13.49 45.28 24.25
N LEU A 959 -12.65 46.29 24.02
CA LEU A 959 -12.34 46.79 22.68
C LEU A 959 -11.02 46.20 22.19
N TRP A 960 -11.09 45.56 21.02
CA TRP A 960 -9.96 44.87 20.40
C TRP A 960 -9.70 45.38 18.98
N ARG A 961 -8.44 45.34 18.55
CA ARG A 961 -8.02 45.66 17.18
C ARG A 961 -7.20 44.51 16.62
N VAL A 962 -7.55 44.07 15.42
CA VAL A 962 -6.77 43.10 14.65
C VAL A 962 -5.68 43.87 13.91
N ILE A 963 -4.40 43.58 14.18
CA ILE A 963 -3.23 44.31 13.66
C ILE A 963 -2.22 43.40 12.97
#